data_AF-A0A662BNL1-F1
#
_entry.id   AF-A0A662BNL1-F1
#
_cell.length_a   1.000
_cell.length_b   1.000
_cell.length_c   1.000
_cell.angle_alpha   90.00
_cell.angle_beta   90.00
_cell.angle_gamma   90.00
#
_symmetry.space_group_name_H-M   'P 1'
#
loop_
_entity.id
_entity.type
_entity.pdbx_description
1 polymer ?
#
loop_
_entity_poly.entity_id
_entity_poly.type
_entity_poly.pdbx_seq_one_letter_code
_entity_poly.pdbx_strand_id
1 'polypeptide(L)'
;DFEKRWGYDLKTNLPSLTYETGDWKRVRHNYYTTLLELFIERWSKPWYNYTEKNNLDWTGHYWEHGWPNPKHGGDNMAMYAWHQMPAIDILMNKYSEDVNAQFGNVRAVKELSSVANQMGKIRTLSETYGAGGWDLRFEDMKRIGDWQYVLGVNFLNQHLSYITLEGARKKDHPQSFSYHEPWWKHYKVQGDYFARLSLALSSGKQINNILVIEPTSTAWMYFSDIIHNNKFSALGPEFQEFVLHLEKNQIEYDLASENIVKDIGEIKGKNFIVGERSYDLVVIPPSLENIDKPTFELIKAYLENGGKVISFNGVPSYVDGKATTELKTITEKYSKQWISANSLSDEQIRDELVSKSIQFQKPEEIQGKLFHHRRNLEDGQLLFLVNTADDEWSSGTFIIKGKSVKEMDLINGKINPYQSNTSGNSLEIAFDLPPSGSLLFLISDMTTKEKDDKTIAKAKIIKSINDIEIKMTDINVLTLDYCDVDINGKLEKDIYYFKAADKIFRYYGFDGNPWSSAVQYKSSIVDRNTFINNIGFKVSYPFLVDKELDASSLQVVIEHPKLWQLSINGKIVSRIPSEYWLDRKFGVYNIGTEVISGENHITLTTSSMTVYSEVEPVYILGDFSLRSQAKGWKLIPSKLLKLGNWKEQGYPFYSDAVSYKKMYNIGAKGIDKRYVVKLADWRGSVAEVKINNKSAGIIAWPPYELDITDNVAEGDNEVSVEVFGTLKNLLGPHHIGLVRGTAWPASFASANKNLPAGDEYGFIDYGLFQDFILIESDGPPQKVYWRIKKVERPEFNNIDSISNSPILVSLSTKTDGAVIRYTLDGSKPNRNSQLYTGPLLLKNSTHITVRSFKNEFVSSPTNQRKFYILKKKVENKGNHTYKNGMEYYYYEGMWSKIPDFEFLTETRKGQIYDFNLDHMERRFANFAVEFSGYFKIEQEGKYTFYVSSNDGSKLFINDIPVVDNDGTHGDIERTGRIELSPGLHPFKLHYFDGGGSQSLRVSYKGPGFERQSIPVDKLFH
;
A
#
# COMPACT_ATOMS: atom_id res chain seq x y z
N ASP A 1 -6.91 -33.69 28.01
CA ASP A 1 -5.75 -33.50 27.13
C ASP A 1 -4.62 -32.77 27.84
N PHE A 2 -4.82 -31.52 28.27
CA PHE A 2 -3.79 -30.74 28.99
C PHE A 2 -3.08 -31.51 30.12
N GLU A 3 -3.83 -32.02 31.10
CA GLU A 3 -3.26 -32.73 32.26
C GLU A 3 -2.47 -33.98 31.84
N LYS A 4 -2.93 -34.68 30.79
CA LYS A 4 -2.23 -35.86 30.26
C LYS A 4 -0.87 -35.51 29.64
N ARG A 5 -0.77 -34.34 29.00
CA ARG A 5 0.46 -33.87 28.34
C ARG A 5 1.45 -33.30 29.35
N TRP A 6 0.97 -32.54 30.33
CA TRP A 6 1.83 -31.71 31.19
C TRP A 6 1.93 -32.18 32.64
N GLY A 7 1.10 -33.13 33.06
CA GLY A 7 1.16 -33.73 34.40
C GLY A 7 0.60 -32.86 35.54
N TYR A 8 -0.20 -31.84 35.22
CA TYR A 8 -0.91 -31.02 36.22
C TYR A 8 -2.27 -30.52 35.72
N ASP A 9 -3.18 -30.25 36.65
CA ASP A 9 -4.53 -29.77 36.35
C ASP A 9 -4.52 -28.27 35.95
N LEU A 10 -5.06 -27.96 34.78
CA LEU A 10 -5.23 -26.58 34.33
C LEU A 10 -6.25 -25.81 35.18
N LYS A 11 -7.28 -26.48 35.70
CA LYS A 11 -8.39 -25.82 36.43
C LYS A 11 -7.90 -25.08 37.67
N THR A 12 -6.88 -25.62 38.34
CA THR A 12 -6.26 -25.00 39.51
C THR A 12 -5.35 -23.82 39.15
N ASN A 13 -5.03 -23.63 37.87
CA ASN A 13 -4.12 -22.61 37.35
C ASN A 13 -4.80 -21.64 36.36
N LEU A 14 -6.13 -21.67 36.21
CA LEU A 14 -6.84 -20.78 35.28
C LEU A 14 -6.52 -19.29 35.46
N PRO A 15 -6.35 -18.74 36.68
CA PRO A 15 -5.96 -17.35 36.84
C PRO A 15 -4.63 -17.00 36.15
N SER A 16 -3.71 -17.97 36.03
CA SER A 16 -2.40 -17.77 35.40
C SER A 16 -2.48 -17.55 33.87
N LEU A 17 -3.58 -17.94 33.22
CA LEU A 17 -3.81 -17.63 31.80
C LEU A 17 -4.04 -16.13 31.57
N THR A 18 -4.51 -15.41 32.59
CA THR A 18 -4.85 -14.00 32.52
C THR A 18 -3.86 -13.14 33.30
N TYR A 19 -3.62 -13.50 34.56
CA TYR A 19 -2.80 -12.79 35.53
C TYR A 19 -1.40 -13.39 35.62
N GLU A 20 -0.40 -12.57 35.93
CA GLU A 20 0.98 -13.02 36.15
C GLU A 20 1.15 -13.61 37.56
N THR A 21 0.43 -14.70 37.85
CA THR A 21 0.39 -15.35 39.17
C THR A 21 0.76 -16.84 39.07
N GLY A 22 1.45 -17.36 40.09
CA GLY A 22 1.98 -18.73 40.07
C GLY A 22 3.01 -18.94 38.94
N ASP A 23 3.04 -20.14 38.36
CA ASP A 23 3.94 -20.51 37.25
C ASP A 23 3.35 -20.10 35.88
N TRP A 24 2.95 -18.83 35.76
CA TRP A 24 2.10 -18.36 34.67
C TRP A 24 2.73 -18.50 33.28
N LYS A 25 4.04 -18.34 33.16
CA LYS A 25 4.75 -18.53 31.88
C LYS A 25 4.62 -19.95 31.39
N ARG A 26 4.89 -20.93 32.26
CA ARG A 26 4.72 -22.36 31.97
C ARG A 26 3.26 -22.70 31.67
N VAL A 27 2.32 -22.18 32.46
CA VAL A 27 0.89 -22.44 32.26
C VAL A 27 0.40 -21.93 30.90
N ARG A 28 0.74 -20.69 30.52
CA ARG A 28 0.34 -20.11 29.23
C ARG A 28 0.99 -20.81 28.06
N HIS A 29 2.31 -21.04 28.12
CA HIS A 29 3.03 -21.85 27.14
C HIS A 29 2.31 -23.18 26.88
N ASN A 30 2.17 -24.00 27.93
CA ASN A 30 1.57 -25.33 27.83
C ASN A 30 0.11 -25.28 27.33
N TYR A 31 -0.62 -24.22 27.65
CA TYR A 31 -1.99 -24.03 27.20
C TYR A 31 -2.06 -23.81 25.70
N TYR A 32 -1.28 -22.86 25.17
CA TYR A 32 -1.27 -22.58 23.73
C TYR A 32 -0.64 -23.72 22.92
N THR A 33 0.39 -24.40 23.42
CA THR A 33 0.91 -25.64 22.81
C THR A 33 -0.20 -26.70 22.73
N THR A 34 -0.98 -26.89 23.81
CA THR A 34 -2.09 -27.84 23.80
C THR A 34 -3.17 -27.45 22.77
N LEU A 35 -3.50 -26.16 22.65
CA LEU A 35 -4.49 -25.70 21.67
C LEU A 35 -4.04 -25.95 20.23
N LEU A 36 -2.78 -25.61 19.91
CA LEU A 36 -2.20 -25.86 18.59
C LEU A 36 -2.22 -27.36 18.24
N GLU A 37 -1.75 -28.21 19.15
CA GLU A 37 -1.71 -29.66 18.93
C GLU A 37 -3.12 -30.23 18.74
N LEU A 38 -4.10 -29.79 19.53
CA LEU A 38 -5.48 -30.20 19.36
C LEU A 38 -6.06 -29.76 18.01
N PHE A 39 -5.73 -28.56 17.54
CA PHE A 39 -6.14 -28.09 16.21
C PHE A 39 -5.52 -28.97 15.11
N ILE A 40 -4.22 -29.24 15.18
CA ILE A 40 -3.53 -30.09 14.20
C ILE A 40 -4.08 -31.51 14.20
N GLU A 41 -4.23 -32.13 15.38
CA GLU A 41 -4.68 -33.52 15.53
C GLU A 41 -6.14 -33.73 15.10
N ARG A 42 -7.01 -32.74 15.34
CA ARG A 42 -8.46 -32.88 15.14
C ARG A 42 -9.00 -32.19 13.90
N TRP A 43 -8.24 -31.26 13.32
CA TRP A 43 -8.63 -30.53 12.12
C TRP A 43 -7.64 -30.71 10.98
N SER A 44 -6.40 -30.24 11.12
CA SER A 44 -5.45 -30.20 10.00
C SER A 44 -5.07 -31.58 9.47
N LYS A 45 -4.66 -32.53 10.35
CA LYS A 45 -4.32 -33.90 9.94
C LYS A 45 -5.52 -34.64 9.33
N PRO A 46 -6.73 -34.65 9.94
CA PRO A 46 -7.90 -35.26 9.32
C PRO A 46 -8.27 -34.67 7.95
N TRP A 47 -8.20 -33.36 7.80
CA TRP A 47 -8.53 -32.69 6.55
C TRP A 47 -7.49 -32.96 5.46
N TYR A 48 -6.19 -32.88 5.79
CA TYR A 48 -5.10 -33.30 4.89
C TYR A 48 -5.30 -34.74 4.39
N ASN A 49 -5.59 -35.68 5.30
CA ASN A 49 -5.82 -37.07 4.92
C ASN A 49 -7.07 -37.24 4.04
N TYR A 50 -8.12 -36.43 4.27
CA TYR A 50 -9.30 -36.42 3.43
C TYR A 50 -8.97 -35.91 2.02
N THR A 51 -8.24 -34.80 1.89
CA THR A 51 -7.88 -34.24 0.58
C THR A 51 -6.94 -35.16 -0.19
N GLU A 52 -5.93 -35.75 0.46
CA GLU A 52 -5.06 -36.80 -0.12
C GLU A 52 -5.89 -37.97 -0.67
N LYS A 53 -6.79 -38.53 0.16
CA LYS A 53 -7.62 -39.68 -0.22
C LYS A 53 -8.54 -39.39 -1.40
N ASN A 54 -8.93 -38.13 -1.59
CA ASN A 54 -9.85 -37.71 -2.65
C ASN A 54 -9.16 -37.01 -3.82
N ASN A 55 -7.82 -37.01 -3.88
CA ASN A 55 -7.04 -36.37 -4.95
C ASN A 55 -7.39 -34.88 -5.11
N LEU A 56 -7.43 -34.16 -3.98
CA LEU A 56 -7.65 -32.73 -3.90
C LEU A 56 -6.41 -32.06 -3.29
N ASP A 57 -6.00 -30.92 -3.84
CA ASP A 57 -4.99 -30.08 -3.20
C ASP A 57 -5.67 -29.13 -2.22
N TRP A 58 -5.37 -29.31 -0.92
CA TRP A 58 -5.73 -28.31 0.09
C TRP A 58 -4.75 -27.14 0.02
N THR A 59 -5.33 -25.96 -0.17
CA THR A 59 -4.67 -24.66 -0.06
C THR A 59 -5.53 -23.71 0.77
N GLY A 60 -4.94 -22.57 1.15
CA GLY A 60 -5.54 -21.58 2.03
C GLY A 60 -4.48 -20.98 2.94
N HIS A 61 -4.81 -19.85 3.55
CA HIS A 61 -3.95 -19.14 4.49
C HIS A 61 -4.57 -19.08 5.88
N TYR A 62 -3.76 -18.74 6.87
CA TYR A 62 -4.22 -18.41 8.22
C TYR A 62 -4.18 -16.88 8.38
N TRP A 63 -4.10 -16.34 9.60
CA TRP A 63 -3.94 -14.90 9.78
C TRP A 63 -2.50 -14.58 10.20
N GLU A 64 -1.55 -14.79 9.29
CA GLU A 64 -0.11 -14.61 9.51
C GLU A 64 0.28 -13.18 9.87
N HIS A 65 -0.50 -12.21 9.38
CA HIS A 65 -0.38 -10.80 9.75
C HIS A 65 -0.70 -10.56 11.22
N GLY A 66 -1.40 -11.49 11.89
CA GLY A 66 -1.74 -11.39 13.30
C GLY A 66 -0.69 -11.92 14.27
N TRP A 67 0.36 -12.58 13.78
CA TRP A 67 1.47 -13.07 14.61
C TRP A 67 2.16 -11.90 15.33
N PRO A 68 2.59 -12.05 16.60
CA PRO A 68 2.68 -13.29 17.38
C PRO A 68 1.44 -13.60 18.26
N ASN A 69 0.27 -13.03 17.95
CA ASN A 69 -0.92 -13.22 18.78
C ASN A 69 -1.58 -14.59 18.54
N PRO A 70 -1.62 -15.50 19.55
CA PRO A 70 -2.18 -16.84 19.40
C PRO A 70 -3.70 -16.86 19.18
N LYS A 71 -4.42 -15.74 19.34
CA LYS A 71 -5.85 -15.62 18.97
C LYS A 71 -6.08 -15.61 17.46
N HIS A 72 -5.13 -15.10 16.70
CA HIS A 72 -5.23 -15.02 15.25
C HIS A 72 -4.78 -16.33 14.57
N GLY A 73 -3.86 -17.04 15.21
CA GLY A 73 -3.37 -18.36 14.83
C GLY A 73 -2.30 -18.79 15.84
N GLY A 74 -2.23 -20.09 16.16
CA GLY A 74 -1.25 -20.58 17.15
C GLY A 74 0.19 -20.47 16.63
N ASP A 75 0.48 -21.24 15.58
CA ASP A 75 1.75 -21.29 14.84
C ASP A 75 1.40 -21.54 13.37
N ASN A 76 1.56 -20.52 12.52
CA ASN A 76 1.13 -20.62 11.12
C ASN A 76 1.92 -21.69 10.38
N MET A 77 3.23 -21.78 10.64
CA MET A 77 4.11 -22.76 10.01
C MET A 77 3.69 -24.19 10.33
N ALA A 78 3.43 -24.49 11.61
CA ALA A 78 2.98 -25.80 12.04
C ALA A 78 1.65 -26.20 11.38
N MET A 79 0.77 -25.22 11.13
CA MET A 79 -0.49 -25.47 10.43
C MET A 79 -0.28 -25.63 8.91
N TYR A 80 0.57 -24.81 8.27
CA TYR A 80 0.94 -24.90 6.85
C TYR A 80 1.56 -26.25 6.47
N ALA A 81 2.25 -26.91 7.40
CA ALA A 81 2.85 -28.24 7.17
C ALA A 81 1.83 -29.28 6.69
N TRP A 82 0.54 -29.07 6.99
CA TRP A 82 -0.57 -29.94 6.64
C TRP A 82 -1.33 -29.48 5.38
N HIS A 83 -0.86 -28.51 4.60
CA HIS A 83 -1.43 -28.19 3.30
C HIS A 83 -0.73 -29.00 2.19
N GLN A 84 -1.44 -29.37 1.10
CA GLN A 84 -0.79 -29.83 -0.14
C GLN A 84 -0.04 -28.67 -0.81
N MET A 85 -0.67 -27.48 -0.81
CA MET A 85 -0.11 -26.23 -1.31
C MET A 85 -0.30 -25.14 -0.24
N PRO A 86 0.68 -24.91 0.64
CA PRO A 86 0.57 -23.87 1.66
C PRO A 86 0.45 -22.48 1.01
N ALA A 87 -0.24 -21.56 1.68
CA ALA A 87 -0.53 -20.24 1.13
C ALA A 87 -0.59 -19.14 2.21
N ILE A 88 -0.49 -17.90 1.74
CA ILE A 88 -0.63 -16.64 2.50
C ILE A 88 -1.61 -15.68 1.79
N ASP A 89 -1.95 -14.55 2.41
CA ASP A 89 -2.56 -13.40 1.73
C ASP A 89 -1.64 -12.17 1.79
N ILE A 90 -1.52 -11.46 0.66
CA ILE A 90 -0.79 -10.19 0.54
C ILE A 90 -1.68 -9.20 -0.20
N LEU A 91 -2.53 -8.55 0.58
CA LEU A 91 -3.53 -7.59 0.16
C LEU A 91 -2.97 -6.17 0.15
N MET A 92 -3.73 -5.25 -0.45
CA MET A 92 -3.43 -3.81 -0.48
C MET A 92 -2.12 -3.45 -1.21
N ASN A 93 -1.94 -2.15 -1.47
CA ASN A 93 -0.71 -1.58 -2.03
C ASN A 93 -0.16 -0.51 -1.08
N LYS A 94 0.25 -0.95 0.11
CA LYS A 94 0.91 -0.11 1.11
C LYS A 94 2.11 -0.86 1.69
N TYR A 95 3.31 -0.49 1.24
CA TYR A 95 4.54 -1.04 1.80
C TYR A 95 4.72 -0.57 3.25
N SER A 96 4.90 -1.51 4.17
CA SER A 96 5.39 -1.26 5.52
C SER A 96 6.24 -2.44 6.00
N GLU A 97 7.26 -2.16 6.80
CA GLU A 97 8.12 -3.18 7.41
C GLU A 97 7.57 -3.66 8.77
N ASP A 98 6.40 -3.15 9.19
CA ASP A 98 5.71 -3.54 10.41
C ASP A 98 5.39 -5.04 10.44
N VAL A 99 5.40 -5.62 11.65
CA VAL A 99 5.08 -7.04 11.87
C VAL A 99 3.68 -7.45 11.40
N ASN A 100 2.73 -6.52 11.31
CA ASN A 100 1.36 -6.79 10.85
C ASN A 100 1.08 -6.23 9.45
N ALA A 101 2.11 -5.81 8.71
CA ALA A 101 1.96 -5.32 7.35
C ALA A 101 1.58 -6.47 6.41
N GLN A 102 0.75 -6.17 5.42
CA GLN A 102 0.45 -7.09 4.31
C GLN A 102 1.60 -7.07 3.29
N PHE A 103 1.98 -5.90 2.79
CA PHE A 103 3.12 -5.74 1.88
C PHE A 103 4.36 -5.19 2.63
N GLY A 104 5.45 -5.96 2.64
CA GLY A 104 6.73 -5.63 3.32
C GLY A 104 7.01 -6.45 4.57
N ASN A 105 6.06 -7.28 5.02
CA ASN A 105 6.25 -8.27 6.08
C ASN A 105 7.02 -9.50 5.58
N VAL A 106 8.35 -9.40 5.56
CA VAL A 106 9.25 -10.48 5.13
C VAL A 106 8.99 -11.79 5.87
N ARG A 107 8.79 -11.73 7.20
CA ARG A 107 8.62 -12.92 8.04
C ARG A 107 7.43 -13.77 7.60
N ALA A 108 6.28 -13.17 7.27
CA ALA A 108 5.12 -13.90 6.76
C ALA A 108 5.42 -14.73 5.49
N VAL A 109 6.16 -14.17 4.54
CA VAL A 109 6.52 -14.90 3.30
C VAL A 109 7.59 -15.96 3.59
N LYS A 110 8.51 -15.66 4.51
CA LYS A 110 9.57 -16.59 4.92
C LYS A 110 9.04 -17.78 5.71
N GLU A 111 8.05 -17.61 6.58
CA GLU A 111 7.30 -18.71 7.24
C GLU A 111 6.83 -19.72 6.18
N LEU A 112 6.11 -19.24 5.16
CA LEU A 112 5.59 -20.05 4.05
C LEU A 112 6.70 -20.79 3.29
N SER A 113 7.75 -20.07 2.88
CA SER A 113 8.85 -20.65 2.09
C SER A 113 9.62 -21.72 2.87
N SER A 114 9.80 -21.51 4.18
CA SER A 114 10.57 -22.41 5.05
C SER A 114 9.83 -23.73 5.26
N VAL A 115 8.52 -23.67 5.49
CA VAL A 115 7.67 -24.87 5.56
C VAL A 115 7.68 -25.61 4.23
N ALA A 116 7.55 -24.91 3.11
CA ALA A 116 7.59 -25.56 1.80
C ALA A 116 8.92 -26.29 1.57
N ASN A 117 10.04 -25.66 1.96
CA ASN A 117 11.36 -26.28 1.88
C ASN A 117 11.47 -27.53 2.75
N GLN A 118 11.12 -27.43 4.03
CA GLN A 118 11.23 -28.50 5.03
C GLN A 118 10.29 -29.68 4.73
N MET A 119 9.07 -29.40 4.25
CA MET A 119 8.04 -30.40 3.97
C MET A 119 8.07 -30.92 2.52
N GLY A 120 9.03 -30.46 1.71
CA GLY A 120 9.16 -30.87 0.31
C GLY A 120 8.02 -30.40 -0.61
N LYS A 121 7.33 -29.31 -0.26
CA LYS A 121 6.24 -28.75 -1.07
C LYS A 121 6.81 -27.95 -2.23
N ILE A 122 6.29 -28.21 -3.44
CA ILE A 122 6.76 -27.55 -4.67
C ILE A 122 6.07 -26.20 -4.87
N ARG A 123 4.80 -26.09 -4.47
CA ARG A 123 3.95 -24.94 -4.73
C ARG A 123 3.66 -24.16 -3.46
N THR A 124 3.79 -22.83 -3.56
CA THR A 124 3.47 -21.86 -2.51
C THR A 124 2.58 -20.78 -3.13
N LEU A 125 1.39 -20.59 -2.57
CA LEU A 125 0.38 -19.68 -3.11
C LEU A 125 0.32 -18.37 -2.32
N SER A 126 -0.07 -17.28 -2.98
CA SER A 126 -0.55 -16.09 -2.30
C SER A 126 -1.84 -15.58 -2.93
N GLU A 127 -2.86 -15.33 -2.11
CA GLU A 127 -3.97 -14.45 -2.48
C GLU A 127 -3.46 -13.01 -2.49
N THR A 128 -3.57 -12.31 -3.63
CA THR A 128 -2.85 -11.03 -3.82
C THR A 128 -3.73 -9.94 -4.44
N TYR A 129 -3.46 -8.68 -4.08
CA TYR A 129 -4.04 -7.43 -4.63
C TYR A 129 -5.43 -7.04 -4.13
N GLY A 130 -6.08 -7.89 -3.34
CA GLY A 130 -7.39 -7.59 -2.78
C GLY A 130 -7.35 -6.29 -1.97
N ALA A 131 -8.43 -5.52 -2.05
CA ALA A 131 -8.53 -4.21 -1.43
C ALA A 131 -7.45 -3.19 -1.85
N GLY A 132 -6.68 -3.44 -2.93
CA GLY A 132 -5.68 -2.52 -3.47
C GLY A 132 -6.27 -1.21 -4.02
N GLY A 133 -7.59 -1.14 -4.14
CA GLY A 133 -8.31 -0.03 -4.73
C GLY A 133 -8.37 -0.11 -6.25
N TRP A 134 -9.33 0.61 -6.84
CA TRP A 134 -9.41 0.79 -8.30
C TRP A 134 -8.22 1.57 -8.88
N ASP A 135 -7.24 2.00 -8.06
CA ASP A 135 -6.04 2.73 -8.44
C ASP A 135 -4.78 1.89 -8.61
N LEU A 136 -4.88 0.56 -8.47
CA LEU A 136 -3.74 -0.34 -8.62
C LEU A 136 -3.22 -0.36 -10.07
N ARG A 137 -1.91 -0.17 -10.26
CA ARG A 137 -1.24 -0.11 -11.58
C ARG A 137 -0.40 -1.34 -11.84
N PHE A 138 0.02 -1.57 -13.09
CA PHE A 138 0.91 -2.69 -13.44
C PHE A 138 2.25 -2.61 -12.69
N GLU A 139 2.80 -1.41 -12.51
CA GLU A 139 4.00 -1.17 -11.68
C GLU A 139 3.79 -1.70 -10.25
N ASP A 140 2.67 -1.36 -9.63
CA ASP A 140 2.34 -1.75 -8.26
C ASP A 140 2.16 -3.29 -8.18
N MET A 141 1.45 -3.87 -9.14
CA MET A 141 1.25 -5.31 -9.24
C MET A 141 2.57 -6.07 -9.39
N LYS A 142 3.45 -5.59 -10.28
CA LYS A 142 4.77 -6.16 -10.49
C LYS A 142 5.61 -6.10 -9.22
N ARG A 143 5.66 -4.93 -8.58
CA ARG A 143 6.44 -4.69 -7.35
C ARG A 143 6.03 -5.62 -6.22
N ILE A 144 4.73 -5.74 -5.95
CA ILE A 144 4.19 -6.61 -4.90
C ILE A 144 4.44 -8.09 -5.24
N GLY A 145 4.19 -8.50 -6.48
CA GLY A 145 4.38 -9.89 -6.90
C GLY A 145 5.85 -10.31 -6.90
N ASP A 146 6.76 -9.46 -7.37
CA ASP A 146 8.21 -9.74 -7.37
C ASP A 146 8.76 -9.89 -5.95
N TRP A 147 8.35 -9.01 -5.03
CA TRP A 147 8.71 -9.10 -3.61
C TRP A 147 8.24 -10.42 -2.97
N GLN A 148 7.04 -10.88 -3.30
CA GLN A 148 6.57 -12.18 -2.83
C GLN A 148 7.37 -13.33 -3.46
N TYR A 149 7.67 -13.25 -4.75
CA TYR A 149 8.35 -14.32 -5.48
C TYR A 149 9.79 -14.52 -5.03
N VAL A 150 10.50 -13.43 -4.83
CA VAL A 150 11.88 -13.49 -4.35
C VAL A 150 11.96 -14.06 -2.93
N LEU A 151 10.95 -13.83 -2.08
CA LEU A 151 10.91 -14.39 -0.72
C LEU A 151 10.37 -15.82 -0.63
N GLY A 152 9.72 -16.33 -1.68
CA GLY A 152 9.39 -17.76 -1.80
C GLY A 152 7.95 -18.12 -2.15
N VAL A 153 7.08 -17.17 -2.49
CA VAL A 153 5.84 -17.46 -3.23
C VAL A 153 6.19 -17.87 -4.66
N ASN A 154 5.48 -18.84 -5.25
CA ASN A 154 5.68 -19.19 -6.66
C ASN A 154 4.37 -19.42 -7.42
N PHE A 155 3.24 -18.99 -6.85
CA PHE A 155 1.94 -19.03 -7.48
C PHE A 155 1.07 -17.87 -6.96
N LEU A 156 0.63 -16.96 -7.83
CA LEU A 156 -0.28 -15.86 -7.44
C LEU A 156 -1.72 -16.24 -7.74
N ASN A 157 -2.61 -15.90 -6.81
CA ASN A 157 -4.04 -15.91 -6.98
C ASN A 157 -4.55 -14.45 -6.88
N GLN A 158 -4.98 -13.87 -7.99
CA GLN A 158 -5.43 -12.49 -8.01
C GLN A 158 -6.80 -12.35 -7.35
N HIS A 159 -6.88 -11.58 -6.27
CA HIS A 159 -8.13 -11.20 -5.62
C HIS A 159 -8.62 -9.85 -6.20
N LEU A 160 -9.66 -9.79 -7.01
CA LEU A 160 -10.50 -10.90 -7.50
C LEU A 160 -11.05 -10.62 -8.91
N SER A 161 -11.72 -11.60 -9.53
CA SER A 161 -12.39 -11.42 -10.83
C SER A 161 -13.90 -11.31 -10.64
N TYR A 162 -14.45 -10.11 -10.80
CA TYR A 162 -15.90 -9.92 -10.68
C TYR A 162 -16.66 -10.49 -11.88
N ILE A 163 -17.73 -11.24 -11.59
CA ILE A 163 -18.71 -11.64 -12.60
C ILE A 163 -19.52 -10.41 -13.08
N THR A 164 -19.80 -9.48 -12.17
CA THR A 164 -20.48 -8.21 -12.46
C THR A 164 -20.12 -7.13 -11.44
N LEU A 165 -20.17 -5.87 -11.85
CA LEU A 165 -20.04 -4.65 -11.05
C LEU A 165 -21.34 -4.16 -10.40
N GLU A 166 -22.46 -4.86 -10.64
CA GLU A 166 -23.79 -4.51 -10.12
C GLU A 166 -23.80 -4.17 -8.62
N GLY A 167 -24.37 -3.01 -8.29
CA GLY A 167 -24.73 -2.67 -6.91
C GLY A 167 -23.51 -2.57 -6.00
N ALA A 168 -23.57 -3.24 -4.86
CA ALA A 168 -22.49 -3.30 -3.88
C ALA A 168 -21.17 -3.93 -4.40
N ARG A 169 -21.21 -4.76 -5.46
CA ARG A 169 -20.08 -5.60 -5.90
C ARG A 169 -18.86 -4.80 -6.35
N LYS A 170 -19.05 -3.68 -7.07
CA LYS A 170 -17.95 -2.78 -7.48
C LYS A 170 -17.22 -2.08 -6.32
N LYS A 171 -17.70 -2.26 -5.08
CA LYS A 171 -17.14 -1.67 -3.86
C LYS A 171 -16.44 -2.74 -2.99
N ASP A 172 -16.58 -4.02 -3.35
CA ASP A 172 -16.16 -5.16 -2.55
C ASP A 172 -14.66 -5.49 -2.76
N HIS A 173 -13.81 -4.83 -1.98
CA HIS A 173 -12.35 -5.01 -2.03
C HIS A 173 -11.74 -4.86 -3.43
N PRO A 174 -12.03 -3.76 -4.17
CA PRO A 174 -11.54 -3.55 -5.53
C PRO A 174 -10.01 -3.60 -5.60
N GLN A 175 -9.40 -3.92 -6.75
CA GLN A 175 -9.95 -3.93 -8.12
C GLN A 175 -10.41 -5.30 -8.67
N SER A 176 -10.82 -5.32 -9.96
CA SER A 176 -11.24 -6.53 -10.68
C SER A 176 -10.26 -6.96 -11.77
N PHE A 177 -9.86 -8.23 -11.81
CA PHE A 177 -9.04 -8.80 -12.88
C PHE A 177 -9.91 -9.35 -14.01
N SER A 178 -10.60 -8.47 -14.73
CA SER A 178 -11.53 -8.86 -15.80
C SER A 178 -11.72 -7.75 -16.84
N TYR A 179 -12.59 -8.00 -17.83
CA TYR A 179 -12.88 -7.08 -18.95
C TYR A 179 -13.41 -5.70 -18.52
N HIS A 180 -13.78 -5.52 -17.25
CA HIS A 180 -14.20 -4.23 -16.72
C HIS A 180 -13.05 -3.21 -16.69
N GLU A 181 -11.80 -3.65 -16.52
CA GLU A 181 -10.65 -2.73 -16.46
C GLU A 181 -10.26 -2.25 -17.87
N PRO A 182 -9.97 -0.95 -18.04
CA PRO A 182 -9.60 -0.38 -19.34
C PRO A 182 -8.31 -0.99 -19.90
N TRP A 183 -7.42 -1.47 -19.03
CA TRP A 183 -6.15 -2.08 -19.39
C TRP A 183 -6.22 -3.61 -19.55
N TRP A 184 -7.39 -4.26 -19.41
CA TRP A 184 -7.51 -5.73 -19.37
C TRP A 184 -6.85 -6.45 -20.55
N LYS A 185 -6.96 -5.88 -21.76
CA LYS A 185 -6.35 -6.42 -22.98
C LYS A 185 -4.82 -6.56 -22.88
N HIS A 186 -4.17 -5.82 -21.97
CA HIS A 186 -2.72 -5.86 -21.72
C HIS A 186 -2.31 -6.76 -20.56
N TYR A 187 -3.27 -7.24 -19.75
CA TYR A 187 -2.96 -8.01 -18.55
C TYR A 187 -2.21 -9.32 -18.86
N LYS A 188 -2.35 -9.85 -20.08
CA LYS A 188 -1.58 -11.00 -20.55
C LYS A 188 -0.07 -10.81 -20.34
N VAL A 189 0.48 -9.60 -20.50
CA VAL A 189 1.92 -9.36 -20.31
C VAL A 189 2.32 -9.60 -18.84
N GLN A 190 1.51 -9.11 -17.90
CA GLN A 190 1.71 -9.32 -16.47
C GLN A 190 1.51 -10.81 -16.09
N GLY A 191 0.48 -11.44 -16.64
CA GLY A 191 0.17 -12.85 -16.42
C GLY A 191 1.28 -13.79 -16.94
N ASP A 192 1.76 -13.57 -18.16
CA ASP A 192 2.87 -14.35 -18.74
C ASP A 192 4.17 -14.15 -17.94
N TYR A 193 4.44 -12.92 -17.49
CA TYR A 193 5.60 -12.61 -16.66
C TYR A 193 5.60 -13.45 -15.38
N PHE A 194 4.50 -13.46 -14.62
CA PHE A 194 4.40 -14.26 -13.40
C PHE A 194 4.28 -15.76 -13.69
N ALA A 195 3.72 -16.18 -14.83
CA ALA A 195 3.70 -17.59 -15.22
C ALA A 195 5.12 -18.13 -15.48
N ARG A 196 5.99 -17.34 -16.14
CA ARG A 196 7.40 -17.70 -16.34
C ARG A 196 8.15 -17.76 -15.03
N LEU A 197 7.95 -16.77 -14.16
CA LEU A 197 8.50 -16.79 -12.80
C LEU A 197 8.01 -17.98 -11.99
N SER A 198 6.72 -18.32 -12.10
CA SER A 198 6.12 -19.45 -11.39
C SER A 198 6.76 -20.76 -11.80
N LEU A 199 7.00 -20.96 -13.10
CA LEU A 199 7.76 -22.11 -13.60
C LEU A 199 9.20 -22.10 -13.08
N ALA A 200 9.90 -20.98 -13.20
CA ALA A 200 11.30 -20.87 -12.79
C ALA A 200 11.48 -21.14 -11.28
N LEU A 201 10.68 -20.50 -10.44
CA LEU A 201 10.81 -20.58 -8.97
C LEU A 201 10.09 -21.79 -8.33
N SER A 202 9.42 -22.62 -9.13
CA SER A 202 8.98 -23.97 -8.71
C SER A 202 9.91 -25.07 -9.23
N SER A 203 10.88 -24.73 -10.09
CA SER A 203 11.87 -25.67 -10.62
C SER A 203 13.04 -25.84 -9.65
N GLY A 204 13.58 -27.06 -9.56
CA GLY A 204 14.70 -27.35 -8.66
C GLY A 204 14.40 -27.13 -7.18
N LYS A 205 15.46 -26.99 -6.38
CA LYS A 205 15.36 -26.87 -4.91
C LYS A 205 16.05 -25.61 -4.41
N GLN A 206 15.39 -24.87 -3.53
CA GLN A 206 16.06 -23.88 -2.70
C GLN A 206 16.72 -24.60 -1.52
N ILE A 207 18.02 -24.41 -1.35
CA ILE A 207 18.82 -25.07 -0.32
C ILE A 207 19.44 -24.00 0.56
N ASN A 208 18.92 -23.88 1.77
CA ASN A 208 19.43 -22.99 2.81
C ASN A 208 20.13 -23.85 3.88
N ASN A 209 21.28 -23.41 4.37
CA ASN A 209 22.08 -24.17 5.34
C ASN A 209 21.95 -23.65 6.78
N ILE A 210 21.16 -22.59 6.98
CA ILE A 210 20.95 -21.92 8.27
C ILE A 210 19.49 -22.12 8.68
N LEU A 211 19.29 -22.57 9.92
CA LEU A 211 17.99 -22.71 10.56
C LEU A 211 17.81 -21.63 11.63
N VAL A 212 16.83 -20.74 11.48
CA VAL A 212 16.51 -19.68 12.46
C VAL A 212 15.26 -20.07 13.24
N ILE A 213 15.34 -20.19 14.57
CA ILE A 213 14.17 -20.60 15.39
C ILE A 213 13.23 -19.42 15.58
N GLU A 214 11.95 -19.55 15.21
CA GLU A 214 10.95 -18.50 15.44
C GLU A 214 10.51 -18.47 16.92
N PRO A 215 10.45 -17.31 17.58
CA PRO A 215 10.16 -17.21 19.02
C PRO A 215 8.67 -17.37 19.37
N THR A 216 7.93 -18.21 18.65
CA THR A 216 6.48 -18.43 18.82
C THR A 216 6.15 -18.99 20.21
N SER A 217 6.91 -19.97 20.69
CA SER A 217 6.72 -20.54 22.03
C SER A 217 7.02 -19.54 23.15
N THR A 218 7.97 -18.62 22.92
CA THR A 218 8.26 -17.50 23.82
C THR A 218 7.09 -16.51 23.87
N ALA A 219 6.48 -16.19 22.72
CA ALA A 219 5.32 -15.31 22.68
C ALA A 219 4.14 -15.86 23.51
N TRP A 220 3.90 -17.17 23.47
CA TRP A 220 2.85 -17.80 24.25
C TRP A 220 3.04 -17.68 25.77
N MET A 221 4.28 -17.65 26.27
CA MET A 221 4.53 -17.43 27.70
C MET A 221 4.01 -16.07 28.16
N TYR A 222 4.09 -15.06 27.29
CA TYR A 222 3.83 -13.66 27.64
C TYR A 222 2.44 -13.16 27.28
N PHE A 223 1.73 -13.85 26.39
CA PHE A 223 0.41 -13.42 25.92
C PHE A 223 -0.67 -13.46 27.02
N SER A 224 -1.49 -12.41 27.11
CA SER A 224 -2.71 -12.36 27.92
C SER A 224 -3.74 -11.48 27.21
N ASP A 225 -5.00 -11.88 27.29
CA ASP A 225 -6.12 -11.18 26.66
C ASP A 225 -6.56 -9.91 27.39
N ILE A 226 -6.13 -9.76 28.64
CA ILE A 226 -6.60 -8.72 29.55
C ILE A 226 -5.42 -7.88 30.02
N ILE A 227 -4.28 -8.51 30.29
CA ILE A 227 -3.11 -7.81 30.82
C ILE A 227 -2.12 -7.56 29.70
N HIS A 228 -1.83 -6.29 29.45
CA HIS A 228 -0.77 -5.90 28.54
C HIS A 228 0.59 -6.36 29.08
N ASN A 229 1.42 -6.93 28.20
CA ASN A 229 2.79 -7.33 28.54
C ASN A 229 3.77 -6.74 27.52
N ASN A 230 4.70 -5.90 27.99
CA ASN A 230 5.64 -5.19 27.11
C ASN A 230 6.55 -6.15 26.33
N LYS A 231 6.92 -7.30 26.90
CA LYS A 231 7.73 -8.30 26.16
C LYS A 231 6.94 -8.90 25.02
N PHE A 232 5.67 -9.26 25.25
CA PHE A 232 4.81 -9.76 24.18
C PHE A 232 4.70 -8.74 23.02
N SER A 233 4.48 -7.47 23.35
CA SER A 233 4.36 -6.38 22.36
C SER A 233 5.64 -6.16 21.55
N ALA A 234 6.81 -6.39 22.14
CA ALA A 234 8.11 -6.18 21.49
C ALA A 234 8.56 -7.36 20.60
N LEU A 235 8.19 -8.61 20.96
CA LEU A 235 8.62 -9.81 20.25
C LEU A 235 8.34 -9.78 18.75
N GLY A 236 7.14 -9.35 18.39
CA GLY A 236 6.69 -9.30 17.00
C GLY A 236 7.58 -8.41 16.13
N PRO A 237 7.64 -7.10 16.43
CA PRO A 237 8.50 -6.15 15.74
C PRO A 237 9.98 -6.54 15.74
N GLU A 238 10.53 -6.97 16.88
CA GLU A 238 11.96 -7.32 17.00
C GLU A 238 12.34 -8.51 16.09
N PHE A 239 11.51 -9.54 16.03
CA PHE A 239 11.79 -10.70 15.18
C PHE A 239 11.62 -10.38 13.69
N GLN A 240 10.58 -9.63 13.33
CA GLN A 240 10.38 -9.15 11.96
C GLN A 240 11.55 -8.28 11.49
N GLU A 241 12.04 -7.38 12.35
CA GLU A 241 13.23 -6.55 12.07
C GLU A 241 14.49 -7.42 11.90
N PHE A 242 14.68 -8.44 12.75
CA PHE A 242 15.81 -9.36 12.65
C PHE A 242 15.81 -10.10 11.29
N VAL A 243 14.66 -10.67 10.90
CA VAL A 243 14.48 -11.38 9.62
C VAL A 243 14.71 -10.44 8.44
N LEU A 244 14.18 -9.22 8.49
CA LEU A 244 14.42 -8.20 7.46
C LEU A 244 15.91 -7.84 7.34
N HIS A 245 16.64 -7.76 8.45
CA HIS A 245 18.08 -7.50 8.41
C HIS A 245 18.88 -8.67 7.84
N LEU A 246 18.44 -9.92 8.01
CA LEU A 246 19.03 -11.06 7.30
C LEU A 246 18.88 -10.90 5.78
N GLU A 247 17.70 -10.53 5.30
CA GLU A 247 17.45 -10.26 3.88
C GLU A 247 18.32 -9.10 3.35
N LYS A 248 18.36 -7.95 4.05
CA LYS A 248 19.19 -6.80 3.66
C LYS A 248 20.67 -7.18 3.54
N ASN A 249 21.15 -8.08 4.40
CA ASN A 249 22.53 -8.59 4.38
C ASN A 249 22.75 -9.77 3.42
N GLN A 250 21.73 -10.15 2.64
CA GLN A 250 21.78 -11.23 1.64
C GLN A 250 22.14 -12.60 2.25
N ILE A 251 21.58 -12.90 3.43
CA ILE A 251 21.78 -14.17 4.14
C ILE A 251 20.69 -15.18 3.75
N GLU A 252 21.08 -16.41 3.42
CA GLU A 252 20.18 -17.51 3.00
C GLU A 252 19.80 -18.41 4.20
N TYR A 253 18.52 -18.46 4.57
CA TYR A 253 18.02 -19.20 5.74
C TYR A 253 16.59 -19.73 5.55
N ASP A 254 16.24 -20.75 6.34
CA ASP A 254 14.86 -21.16 6.62
C ASP A 254 14.52 -20.87 8.09
N LEU A 255 13.28 -20.46 8.35
CA LEU A 255 12.70 -20.35 9.69
C LEU A 255 12.31 -21.73 10.23
N ALA A 256 12.25 -21.87 11.55
CA ALA A 256 11.87 -23.11 12.22
C ALA A 256 10.67 -22.89 13.15
N SER A 257 9.63 -23.71 12.95
CA SER A 257 8.61 -23.96 13.97
C SER A 257 9.06 -25.09 14.88
N GLU A 258 9.03 -24.87 16.19
CA GLU A 258 9.36 -25.91 17.17
C GLU A 258 8.39 -27.09 17.12
N ASN A 259 7.15 -26.88 16.69
CA ASN A 259 6.19 -27.96 16.49
C ASN A 259 6.58 -28.88 15.33
N ILE A 260 7.04 -28.32 14.22
CA ILE A 260 7.57 -29.09 13.08
C ILE A 260 8.86 -29.81 13.50
N VAL A 261 9.79 -29.11 14.16
CA VAL A 261 11.04 -29.69 14.66
C VAL A 261 10.77 -30.86 15.60
N LYS A 262 9.78 -30.76 16.48
CA LYS A 262 9.37 -31.87 17.36
C LYS A 262 8.93 -33.10 16.57
N ASP A 263 8.10 -32.92 15.53
CA ASP A 263 7.48 -34.03 14.81
C ASP A 263 8.44 -34.70 13.81
N ILE A 264 9.33 -33.94 13.16
CA ILE A 264 10.17 -34.43 12.05
C ILE A 264 11.64 -33.97 12.09
N GLY A 265 12.09 -33.40 13.20
CA GLY A 265 13.49 -33.01 13.41
C GLY A 265 14.37 -34.19 13.83
N GLU A 266 15.59 -34.25 13.30
CA GLU A 266 16.58 -35.27 13.67
C GLU A 266 18.02 -34.75 13.52
N ILE A 267 18.98 -35.42 14.16
CA ILE A 267 20.41 -35.12 14.00
C ILE A 267 21.09 -36.24 13.21
N LYS A 268 21.71 -35.89 12.07
CA LYS A 268 22.46 -36.84 11.23
C LYS A 268 23.91 -36.38 11.07
N GLY A 269 24.82 -37.06 11.76
CA GLY A 269 26.21 -36.61 11.86
C GLY A 269 26.24 -35.20 12.48
N LYS A 270 26.98 -34.27 11.86
CA LYS A 270 27.10 -32.89 12.33
C LYS A 270 25.97 -31.95 11.89
N ASN A 271 24.91 -32.47 11.24
CA ASN A 271 23.87 -31.65 10.62
C ASN A 271 22.55 -31.75 11.40
N PHE A 272 21.84 -30.63 11.50
CA PHE A 272 20.48 -30.56 12.00
C PHE A 272 19.52 -30.76 10.84
N ILE A 273 18.61 -31.73 10.91
CA ILE A 273 17.67 -32.05 9.82
C ILE A 273 16.26 -31.68 10.26
N VAL A 274 15.49 -31.06 9.36
CA VAL A 274 14.05 -30.86 9.50
C VAL A 274 13.40 -31.31 8.19
N GLY A 275 12.79 -32.49 8.19
CA GLY A 275 12.21 -33.10 6.99
C GLY A 275 13.22 -33.22 5.85
N GLU A 276 12.95 -32.52 4.74
CA GLU A 276 13.71 -32.54 3.50
C GLU A 276 14.89 -31.55 3.47
N ARG A 277 15.24 -30.92 4.60
CA ARG A 277 16.31 -29.92 4.69
C ARG A 277 17.33 -30.27 5.76
N SER A 278 18.58 -29.89 5.49
CA SER A 278 19.75 -30.12 6.33
C SER A 278 20.44 -28.79 6.57
N TYR A 279 20.77 -28.51 7.83
CA TYR A 279 21.35 -27.25 8.27
C TYR A 279 22.68 -27.50 8.98
N ASP A 280 23.66 -26.66 8.65
CA ASP A 280 25.01 -26.65 9.20
C ASP A 280 25.16 -25.63 10.34
N LEU A 281 24.14 -24.79 10.55
CA LEU A 281 24.10 -23.77 11.59
C LEU A 281 22.67 -23.57 12.11
N VAL A 282 22.53 -23.51 13.42
CA VAL A 282 21.28 -23.11 14.09
C VAL A 282 21.44 -21.71 14.68
N VAL A 283 20.47 -20.85 14.46
CA VAL A 283 20.43 -19.48 14.94
C VAL A 283 19.29 -19.31 15.92
N ILE A 284 19.62 -18.84 17.12
CA ILE A 284 18.67 -18.38 18.12
C ILE A 284 18.58 -16.85 17.97
N PRO A 285 17.42 -16.30 17.54
CA PRO A 285 17.27 -14.87 17.31
C PRO A 285 17.21 -14.10 18.62
N PRO A 286 17.26 -12.74 18.56
CA PRO A 286 16.98 -11.90 19.71
C PRO A 286 15.64 -12.25 20.37
N SER A 287 15.59 -12.09 21.69
CA SER A 287 14.36 -12.20 22.50
C SER A 287 13.70 -13.59 22.55
N LEU A 288 14.31 -14.63 21.98
CA LEU A 288 13.92 -16.02 22.22
C LEU A 288 14.35 -16.44 23.64
N GLU A 289 13.37 -16.65 24.53
CA GLU A 289 13.62 -17.02 25.93
C GLU A 289 13.29 -18.48 26.25
N ASN A 290 12.46 -19.11 25.43
CA ASN A 290 12.02 -20.49 25.55
C ASN A 290 12.40 -21.35 24.35
N ILE A 291 12.78 -22.59 24.65
CA ILE A 291 12.92 -23.66 23.68
C ILE A 291 12.09 -24.85 24.18
N ASP A 292 11.27 -25.44 23.33
CA ASP A 292 10.51 -26.65 23.66
C ASP A 292 11.45 -27.82 23.89
N LYS A 293 11.12 -28.69 24.86
CA LYS A 293 12.00 -29.79 25.28
C LYS A 293 12.50 -30.66 24.11
N PRO A 294 11.68 -31.03 23.11
CA PRO A 294 12.15 -31.78 21.94
C PRO A 294 13.23 -31.03 21.14
N THR A 295 13.02 -29.74 20.86
CA THR A 295 13.99 -28.87 20.18
C THR A 295 15.28 -28.75 20.99
N PHE A 296 15.17 -28.59 22.31
CA PHE A 296 16.32 -28.51 23.22
C PHE A 296 17.18 -29.78 23.17
N GLU A 297 16.56 -30.96 23.24
CA GLU A 297 17.31 -32.24 23.17
C GLU A 297 17.99 -32.42 21.80
N LEU A 298 17.35 -31.96 20.70
CA LEU A 298 17.96 -31.97 19.38
C LEU A 298 19.15 -31.00 19.29
N ILE A 299 19.05 -29.77 19.81
CA ILE A 299 20.17 -28.82 19.86
C ILE A 299 21.32 -29.41 20.68
N LYS A 300 21.02 -30.10 21.78
CA LYS A 300 22.03 -30.78 22.57
C LYS A 300 22.74 -31.88 21.79
N ALA A 301 21.99 -32.77 21.15
CA ALA A 301 22.55 -33.83 20.31
C ALA A 301 23.35 -33.24 19.13
N TYR A 302 22.90 -32.12 18.56
CA TYR A 302 23.58 -31.41 17.50
C TYR A 302 24.96 -30.88 17.95
N LEU A 303 25.03 -30.23 19.11
CA LEU A 303 26.30 -29.80 19.71
C LEU A 303 27.21 -31.00 20.06
N GLU A 304 26.65 -32.09 20.59
CA GLU A 304 27.39 -33.33 20.86
C GLU A 304 28.05 -33.91 19.61
N ASN A 305 27.47 -33.71 18.42
CA ASN A 305 27.99 -34.15 17.14
C ASN A 305 28.82 -33.08 16.39
N GLY A 306 29.20 -31.99 17.05
CA GLY A 306 30.07 -30.96 16.45
C GLY A 306 29.34 -29.84 15.70
N GLY A 307 28.00 -29.77 15.79
CA GLY A 307 27.20 -28.69 15.22
C GLY A 307 27.47 -27.33 15.85
N LYS A 308 27.10 -26.23 15.17
CA LYS A 308 27.30 -24.85 15.63
C LYS A 308 25.99 -24.12 15.88
N VAL A 309 25.94 -23.32 16.95
CA VAL A 309 24.81 -22.46 17.30
C VAL A 309 25.30 -21.02 17.40
N ILE A 310 24.58 -20.07 16.78
CA ILE A 310 24.74 -18.64 17.05
C ILE A 310 23.54 -18.16 17.84
N SER A 311 23.77 -17.49 18.97
CA SER A 311 22.70 -16.94 19.81
C SER A 311 22.82 -15.44 19.94
N PHE A 312 21.76 -14.72 19.58
CA PHE A 312 21.71 -13.26 19.66
C PHE A 312 21.11 -12.81 20.99
N ASN A 313 21.79 -11.88 21.67
CA ASN A 313 21.32 -11.23 22.90
C ASN A 313 21.05 -12.18 24.09
N GLY A 314 21.83 -13.27 24.20
CA GLY A 314 21.86 -14.12 25.39
C GLY A 314 21.54 -15.59 25.11
N VAL A 315 21.42 -16.37 26.17
CA VAL A 315 21.07 -17.80 26.13
C VAL A 315 19.63 -17.94 26.65
N PRO A 316 18.74 -18.70 25.99
CA PRO A 316 17.38 -18.89 26.49
C PRO A 316 17.38 -19.54 27.88
N SER A 317 16.40 -19.19 28.70
CA SER A 317 16.37 -19.54 30.13
C SER A 317 15.17 -20.39 30.55
N TYR A 318 14.32 -20.75 29.58
CA TYR A 318 13.14 -21.57 29.79
C TYR A 318 13.14 -22.77 28.84
N VAL A 319 12.63 -23.89 29.35
CA VAL A 319 12.27 -25.06 28.55
C VAL A 319 10.84 -25.46 28.89
N ASP A 320 9.98 -25.61 27.88
CA ASP A 320 8.52 -25.78 28.02
C ASP A 320 7.87 -24.72 28.94
N GLY A 321 8.33 -23.48 28.85
CA GLY A 321 7.93 -22.34 29.66
C GLY A 321 8.38 -22.39 31.13
N LYS A 322 9.14 -23.40 31.54
CA LYS A 322 9.69 -23.56 32.89
C LYS A 322 11.14 -23.11 32.95
N ALA A 323 11.48 -22.27 33.94
CA ALA A 323 12.85 -21.80 34.13
C ALA A 323 13.83 -22.96 34.36
N THR A 324 15.01 -22.89 33.73
CA THR A 324 16.06 -23.91 33.83
C THR A 324 17.45 -23.31 33.72
N THR A 325 18.46 -24.02 34.25
CA THR A 325 19.89 -23.71 34.07
C THR A 325 20.57 -24.61 33.04
N GLU A 326 19.86 -25.62 32.51
CA GLU A 326 20.41 -26.62 31.58
C GLU A 326 21.01 -25.98 30.31
N LEU A 327 20.33 -24.97 29.75
CA LEU A 327 20.78 -24.23 28.56
C LEU A 327 22.08 -23.44 28.82
N LYS A 328 22.27 -22.93 30.03
CA LYS A 328 23.52 -22.28 30.42
C LYS A 328 24.65 -23.30 30.54
N THR A 329 24.39 -24.43 31.21
CA THR A 329 25.36 -25.52 31.37
C THR A 329 25.81 -26.09 30.03
N ILE A 330 24.89 -26.27 29.08
CA ILE A 330 25.26 -26.78 27.75
C ILE A 330 26.07 -25.74 26.95
N THR A 331 25.70 -24.46 27.04
CA THR A 331 26.45 -23.37 26.41
C THR A 331 27.89 -23.31 26.92
N GLU A 332 28.08 -23.43 28.24
CA GLU A 332 29.42 -23.46 28.86
C GLU A 332 30.23 -24.69 28.41
N LYS A 333 29.60 -25.87 28.37
CA LYS A 333 30.22 -27.13 27.92
C LYS A 333 30.68 -27.07 26.46
N TYR A 334 29.90 -26.44 25.58
CA TYR A 334 30.16 -26.34 24.15
C TYR A 334 30.52 -24.90 23.71
N SER A 335 31.23 -24.15 24.55
CA SER A 335 31.57 -22.73 24.33
C SER A 335 32.33 -22.41 23.04
N LYS A 336 32.96 -23.39 22.39
CA LYS A 336 33.58 -23.22 21.06
C LYS A 336 32.59 -23.32 19.90
N GLN A 337 31.47 -23.99 20.12
CA GLN A 337 30.43 -24.26 19.12
C GLN A 337 29.22 -23.33 19.31
N TRP A 338 29.01 -22.83 20.53
CA TRP A 338 28.01 -21.84 20.86
C TRP A 338 28.62 -20.43 20.79
N ILE A 339 28.27 -19.68 19.75
CA ILE A 339 28.78 -18.34 19.48
C ILE A 339 27.75 -17.33 19.96
N SER A 340 28.14 -16.43 20.86
CA SER A 340 27.29 -15.32 21.29
C SER A 340 27.48 -14.15 20.33
N ALA A 341 26.39 -13.62 19.80
CA ALA A 341 26.37 -12.45 18.93
C ALA A 341 25.56 -11.32 19.56
N ASN A 342 26.00 -10.07 19.34
CA ASN A 342 25.23 -8.89 19.74
C ASN A 342 24.60 -8.20 18.52
N SER A 343 25.25 -8.30 17.35
CA SER A 343 24.77 -7.66 16.13
C SER A 343 25.08 -8.49 14.89
N LEU A 344 24.22 -8.37 13.87
CA LEU A 344 24.49 -8.90 12.52
C LEU A 344 25.61 -8.15 11.80
N SER A 345 26.01 -6.96 12.30
CA SER A 345 27.11 -6.17 11.75
C SER A 345 28.49 -6.68 12.18
N ASP A 346 28.57 -7.60 13.14
CA ASP A 346 29.84 -8.13 13.63
C ASP A 346 30.50 -8.98 12.53
N GLU A 347 31.68 -8.60 12.06
CA GLU A 347 32.35 -9.20 10.89
C GLU A 347 32.50 -10.74 11.02
N GLN A 348 32.91 -11.21 12.19
CA GLN A 348 33.03 -12.65 12.47
C GLN A 348 31.68 -13.39 12.40
N ILE A 349 30.60 -12.75 12.87
CA ILE A 349 29.25 -13.34 12.84
C ILE A 349 28.74 -13.36 11.39
N ARG A 350 28.96 -12.27 10.67
CA ARG A 350 28.62 -12.14 9.26
C ARG A 350 29.30 -13.22 8.42
N ASP A 351 30.59 -13.48 8.63
CA ASP A 351 31.35 -14.52 7.91
C ASP A 351 30.80 -15.94 8.12
N GLU A 352 30.19 -16.22 9.27
CA GLU A 352 29.53 -17.52 9.53
C GLU A 352 28.13 -17.60 8.91
N LEU A 353 27.47 -16.45 8.66
CA LEU A 353 26.10 -16.39 8.12
C LEU A 353 26.05 -16.26 6.59
N VAL A 354 27.05 -15.65 5.95
CA VAL A 354 27.03 -15.45 4.49
C VAL A 354 27.28 -16.74 3.71
N SER A 355 26.55 -16.91 2.60
CA SER A 355 26.73 -18.04 1.71
C SER A 355 28.13 -18.03 1.09
N LYS A 356 28.81 -19.19 1.10
CA LYS A 356 30.10 -19.34 0.39
C LYS A 356 29.93 -19.55 -1.11
N SER A 357 28.69 -19.77 -1.55
CA SER A 357 28.37 -20.08 -2.95
C SER A 357 27.89 -18.87 -3.74
N ILE A 358 27.50 -17.79 -3.06
CA ILE A 358 27.24 -16.46 -3.62
C ILE A 358 27.69 -15.40 -2.62
N GLN A 359 28.42 -14.40 -3.08
CA GLN A 359 28.92 -13.30 -2.26
C GLN A 359 28.64 -11.97 -2.95
N PHE A 360 27.76 -11.15 -2.35
CA PHE A 360 27.57 -9.78 -2.77
C PHE A 360 28.77 -8.94 -2.31
N GLN A 361 29.33 -8.13 -3.21
CA GLN A 361 30.42 -7.23 -2.89
C GLN A 361 29.84 -5.98 -2.21
N LYS A 362 30.28 -5.71 -0.97
CA LYS A 362 29.86 -4.55 -0.17
C LYS A 362 28.35 -4.32 -0.12
N PRO A 363 27.54 -5.30 0.30
CA PRO A 363 26.08 -5.20 0.26
C PRO A 363 25.53 -4.06 1.12
N GLU A 364 26.27 -3.57 2.11
CA GLU A 364 25.96 -2.37 2.88
C GLU A 364 25.99 -1.07 2.05
N GLU A 365 26.68 -1.05 0.90
CA GLU A 365 26.72 0.09 -0.04
C GLU A 365 25.62 -0.02 -1.12
N ILE A 366 24.87 -1.14 -1.19
CA ILE A 366 23.81 -1.33 -2.18
C ILE A 366 22.58 -0.50 -1.80
N GLN A 367 22.20 0.40 -2.70
CA GLN A 367 21.00 1.23 -2.59
C GLN A 367 19.71 0.46 -2.95
N GLY A 368 18.56 1.05 -2.62
CA GLY A 368 17.25 0.46 -2.87
C GLY A 368 16.88 -0.63 -1.86
N LYS A 369 15.99 -1.54 -2.28
CA LYS A 369 15.51 -2.66 -1.46
C LYS A 369 15.75 -3.97 -2.20
N LEU A 370 17.00 -4.43 -2.17
CA LEU A 370 17.45 -5.62 -2.87
C LEU A 370 17.13 -6.90 -2.10
N PHE A 371 16.48 -7.84 -2.78
CA PHE A 371 16.26 -9.20 -2.33
C PHE A 371 16.78 -10.19 -3.38
N HIS A 372 17.11 -11.41 -2.97
CA HIS A 372 17.49 -12.48 -3.89
C HIS A 372 16.85 -13.83 -3.55
N HIS A 373 16.69 -14.67 -4.58
CA HIS A 373 16.23 -16.05 -4.45
C HIS A 373 17.10 -16.96 -5.31
N ARG A 374 17.53 -18.08 -4.75
CA ARG A 374 18.27 -19.10 -5.50
C ARG A 374 17.58 -20.45 -5.53
N ARG A 375 17.66 -21.12 -6.69
CA ARG A 375 17.26 -22.52 -6.84
C ARG A 375 18.33 -23.33 -7.53
N ASN A 376 18.70 -24.45 -6.96
CA ASN A 376 19.62 -25.41 -7.54
C ASN A 376 18.87 -26.31 -8.53
N LEU A 377 19.42 -26.42 -9.73
CA LEU A 377 19.01 -27.35 -10.78
C LEU A 377 20.04 -28.48 -10.89
N GLU A 378 19.81 -29.44 -11.79
CA GLU A 378 20.76 -30.54 -12.03
C GLU A 378 22.04 -30.08 -12.75
N ASP A 379 21.96 -29.06 -13.60
CA ASP A 379 23.03 -28.58 -14.49
C ASP A 379 23.43 -27.11 -14.24
N GLY A 380 22.99 -26.55 -13.11
CA GLY A 380 23.23 -25.16 -12.78
C GLY A 380 22.31 -24.64 -11.67
N GLN A 381 22.05 -23.34 -11.69
CA GLN A 381 21.28 -22.63 -10.69
C GLN A 381 20.47 -21.49 -11.32
N LEU A 382 19.34 -21.17 -10.71
CA LEU A 382 18.59 -19.94 -10.97
C LEU A 382 18.91 -18.93 -9.87
N LEU A 383 19.07 -17.67 -10.26
CA LEU A 383 19.18 -16.53 -9.34
C LEU A 383 18.18 -15.45 -9.77
N PHE A 384 17.20 -15.16 -8.91
CA PHE A 384 16.25 -14.07 -9.10
C PHE A 384 16.63 -12.91 -8.18
N LEU A 385 16.81 -11.71 -8.75
CA LEU A 385 17.08 -10.48 -8.03
C LEU A 385 15.91 -9.51 -8.20
N VAL A 386 15.53 -8.84 -7.12
CA VAL A 386 14.41 -7.89 -7.10
C VAL A 386 14.79 -6.64 -6.33
N ASN A 387 14.48 -5.48 -6.91
CA ASN A 387 14.48 -4.21 -6.20
C ASN A 387 13.04 -3.77 -5.92
N THR A 388 12.61 -3.87 -4.66
CA THR A 388 11.25 -3.52 -4.22
C THR A 388 11.10 -2.02 -3.91
N ALA A 389 12.17 -1.21 -4.04
CA ALA A 389 12.05 0.24 -3.93
C ALA A 389 11.22 0.79 -5.10
N ASP A 390 10.39 1.80 -4.86
CA ASP A 390 9.56 2.47 -5.87
C ASP A 390 10.18 3.75 -6.43
N ASP A 391 11.28 4.24 -5.85
CA ASP A 391 11.91 5.49 -6.25
C ASP A 391 13.44 5.47 -6.33
N GLU A 392 14.07 4.35 -5.96
CA GLU A 392 15.52 4.19 -5.87
C GLU A 392 16.03 3.02 -6.74
N TRP A 393 17.20 3.20 -7.36
CA TRP A 393 17.89 2.15 -8.11
C TRP A 393 18.66 1.22 -7.17
N SER A 394 18.84 -0.03 -7.57
CA SER A 394 19.72 -0.97 -6.87
C SER A 394 20.75 -1.52 -7.84
N SER A 395 22.03 -1.25 -7.57
CA SER A 395 23.13 -1.69 -8.43
C SER A 395 24.26 -2.24 -7.57
N GLY A 396 24.98 -3.21 -8.10
CA GLY A 396 26.11 -3.81 -7.40
C GLY A 396 26.73 -4.96 -8.18
N THR A 397 27.60 -5.69 -7.50
CA THR A 397 28.30 -6.85 -8.06
C THR A 397 28.18 -8.01 -7.08
N PHE A 398 28.01 -9.22 -7.59
CA PHE A 398 28.12 -10.45 -6.80
C PHE A 398 29.01 -11.47 -7.50
N ILE A 399 29.61 -12.34 -6.70
CA ILE A 399 30.39 -13.48 -7.15
C ILE A 399 29.58 -14.73 -6.87
N ILE A 400 29.34 -15.58 -7.87
CA ILE A 400 28.58 -16.83 -7.74
C ILE A 400 29.34 -18.00 -8.38
N LYS A 401 29.19 -19.20 -7.84
CA LYS A 401 29.74 -20.41 -8.45
C LYS A 401 29.01 -20.72 -9.77
N GLY A 402 29.77 -20.89 -10.86
CA GLY A 402 29.25 -21.20 -12.19
C GLY A 402 30.31 -21.02 -13.28
N LYS A 403 29.98 -21.39 -14.53
CA LYS A 403 30.87 -21.25 -15.70
C LYS A 403 30.32 -20.38 -16.83
N SER A 404 29.01 -20.12 -16.84
CA SER A 404 28.41 -19.09 -17.71
C SER A 404 27.09 -18.60 -17.14
N VAL A 405 26.66 -17.41 -17.57
CA VAL A 405 25.40 -16.79 -17.16
C VAL A 405 24.56 -16.33 -18.36
N LYS A 406 23.24 -16.50 -18.25
CA LYS A 406 22.25 -15.95 -19.18
C LYS A 406 21.15 -15.22 -18.42
N GLU A 407 20.63 -14.14 -18.99
CA GLU A 407 19.39 -13.50 -18.54
C GLU A 407 18.20 -14.23 -19.16
N MET A 408 17.25 -14.64 -18.34
CA MET A 408 15.93 -15.10 -18.78
C MET A 408 14.97 -13.92 -18.74
N ASP A 409 14.67 -13.33 -19.90
CA ASP A 409 13.77 -12.19 -20.00
C ASP A 409 12.33 -12.62 -19.67
N LEU A 410 11.86 -12.21 -18.50
CA LEU A 410 10.55 -12.58 -17.98
C LEU A 410 9.39 -11.99 -18.77
N ILE A 411 9.61 -10.97 -19.62
CA ILE A 411 8.55 -10.31 -20.40
C ILE A 411 8.26 -11.07 -21.69
N ASN A 412 9.30 -11.45 -22.44
CA ASN A 412 9.15 -12.09 -23.75
C ASN A 412 9.57 -13.57 -23.77
N GLY A 413 10.24 -14.06 -22.71
CA GLY A 413 10.73 -15.44 -22.61
C GLY A 413 12.02 -15.74 -23.38
N LYS A 414 12.68 -14.73 -23.96
CA LYS A 414 13.99 -14.90 -24.60
C LYS A 414 15.06 -15.15 -23.54
N ILE A 415 16.03 -15.98 -23.89
CA ILE A 415 17.21 -16.24 -23.05
C ILE A 415 18.41 -15.62 -23.74
N ASN A 416 18.97 -14.59 -23.13
CA ASN A 416 20.03 -13.78 -23.71
C ASN A 416 21.35 -14.03 -22.97
N PRO A 417 22.52 -14.05 -23.65
CA PRO A 417 23.80 -13.99 -22.98
C PRO A 417 23.87 -12.79 -22.03
N TYR A 418 24.47 -12.97 -20.86
CA TYR A 418 24.77 -11.90 -19.92
C TYR A 418 26.28 -11.84 -19.68
N GLN A 419 26.82 -10.66 -19.37
CA GLN A 419 28.28 -10.53 -19.23
C GLN A 419 28.68 -10.90 -17.83
N SER A 420 29.83 -11.56 -17.73
CA SER A 420 30.45 -11.90 -16.46
C SER A 420 31.98 -11.85 -16.60
N ASN A 421 32.68 -11.61 -15.50
CA ASN A 421 34.10 -11.92 -15.44
C ASN A 421 34.24 -13.33 -14.87
N THR A 422 34.73 -14.26 -15.68
CA THR A 422 34.95 -15.65 -15.24
C THR A 422 36.33 -15.80 -14.61
N SER A 423 36.39 -16.37 -13.41
CA SER A 423 37.63 -16.77 -12.73
C SER A 423 37.48 -18.18 -12.17
N GLY A 424 38.07 -19.17 -12.84
CA GLY A 424 37.93 -20.58 -12.47
C GLY A 424 36.49 -21.08 -12.62
N ASN A 425 35.87 -21.49 -11.49
CA ASN A 425 34.48 -21.94 -11.41
C ASN A 425 33.57 -20.88 -10.74
N SER A 426 33.96 -19.60 -10.80
CA SER A 426 33.19 -18.48 -10.26
C SER A 426 32.99 -17.42 -11.33
N LEU A 427 31.83 -16.78 -11.28
CA LEU A 427 31.43 -15.67 -12.13
C LEU A 427 31.24 -14.44 -11.26
N GLU A 428 31.91 -13.35 -11.61
CA GLU A 428 31.61 -12.02 -11.10
C GLU A 428 30.62 -11.34 -12.05
N ILE A 429 29.46 -10.95 -11.53
CA ILE A 429 28.33 -10.44 -12.30
C ILE A 429 27.89 -9.10 -11.70
N ALA A 430 27.87 -8.07 -12.54
CA ALA A 430 27.28 -6.78 -12.20
C ALA A 430 25.79 -6.77 -12.52
N PHE A 431 24.98 -6.17 -11.65
CA PHE A 431 23.56 -5.96 -11.88
C PHE A 431 23.19 -4.49 -11.73
N ASP A 432 22.15 -4.09 -12.44
CA ASP A 432 21.53 -2.79 -12.32
C ASP A 432 20.01 -2.95 -12.39
N LEU A 433 19.30 -2.58 -11.32
CA LEU A 433 17.85 -2.73 -11.21
C LEU A 433 17.20 -1.36 -11.03
N PRO A 434 16.28 -0.96 -11.93
CA PRO A 434 15.46 0.22 -11.68
C PRO A 434 14.55 0.01 -10.46
N PRO A 435 13.88 1.07 -9.99
CA PRO A 435 12.79 0.91 -9.02
C PRO A 435 11.74 -0.10 -9.55
N SER A 436 11.26 -1.00 -8.70
CA SER A 436 10.38 -2.13 -9.05
C SER A 436 10.95 -3.05 -10.15
N GLY A 437 12.28 -3.05 -10.30
CA GLY A 437 13.03 -3.85 -11.27
C GLY A 437 13.33 -5.25 -10.78
N SER A 438 13.50 -6.18 -11.73
CA SER A 438 13.86 -7.57 -11.44
C SER A 438 14.68 -8.20 -12.56
N LEU A 439 15.53 -9.17 -12.21
CA LEU A 439 16.36 -9.95 -13.13
C LEU A 439 16.32 -11.43 -12.75
N LEU A 440 16.15 -12.31 -13.74
CA LEU A 440 16.29 -13.77 -13.56
C LEU A 440 17.50 -14.26 -14.35
N PHE A 441 18.46 -14.83 -13.64
CA PHE A 441 19.65 -15.43 -14.22
C PHE A 441 19.57 -16.95 -14.21
N LEU A 442 20.05 -17.55 -15.30
CA LEU A 442 20.45 -18.95 -15.38
C LEU A 442 21.98 -19.02 -15.32
N ILE A 443 22.49 -19.57 -14.22
CA ILE A 443 23.91 -19.83 -13.98
C ILE A 443 24.19 -21.29 -14.31
N SER A 444 25.02 -21.57 -15.31
CA SER A 444 25.27 -22.95 -15.76
C SER A 444 26.67 -23.44 -15.37
N ASP A 445 26.78 -24.74 -15.09
CA ASP A 445 28.05 -25.43 -14.91
C ASP A 445 28.76 -25.78 -16.24
N MET A 446 28.11 -25.46 -17.37
CA MET A 446 28.67 -25.60 -18.71
C MET A 446 29.30 -24.29 -19.18
N THR A 447 30.41 -24.41 -19.91
CA THR A 447 31.02 -23.27 -20.61
C THR A 447 30.19 -22.93 -21.85
N THR A 448 29.93 -21.65 -22.07
CA THR A 448 29.39 -21.14 -23.33
C THR A 448 30.33 -20.07 -23.87
N LYS A 449 30.42 -19.96 -25.20
CA LYS A 449 31.19 -18.86 -25.83
C LYS A 449 30.44 -17.56 -25.57
N GLU A 450 30.94 -16.75 -24.65
CA GLU A 450 30.45 -15.40 -24.45
C GLU A 450 30.91 -14.51 -25.62
N LYS A 451 30.02 -13.65 -26.12
CA LYS A 451 30.40 -12.57 -27.02
C LYS A 451 30.91 -11.43 -26.14
N ASP A 452 32.21 -11.16 -26.19
CA ASP A 452 32.82 -10.02 -25.52
C ASP A 452 32.40 -8.76 -26.26
N ASP A 453 31.39 -8.05 -25.75
CA ASP A 453 30.99 -6.75 -26.28
C ASP A 453 31.06 -5.68 -25.18
N LYS A 454 32.26 -5.12 -25.03
CA LYS A 454 32.54 -4.03 -24.07
C LYS A 454 32.16 -2.65 -24.61
N THR A 455 31.46 -2.55 -25.75
CA THR A 455 31.14 -1.24 -26.30
C THR A 455 29.98 -0.60 -25.56
N ILE A 456 30.23 0.59 -25.00
CA ILE A 456 29.17 1.46 -24.48
C ILE A 456 28.34 1.91 -25.70
N ALA A 457 27.06 1.53 -25.74
CA ALA A 457 26.15 1.99 -26.78
C ALA A 457 26.14 3.52 -26.79
N LYS A 458 26.23 4.11 -27.98
CA LYS A 458 25.88 5.52 -28.16
C LYS A 458 24.39 5.59 -28.43
N ALA A 459 23.71 6.57 -27.84
CA ALA A 459 22.31 6.87 -28.11
C ALA A 459 22.18 8.28 -28.71
N LYS A 460 21.21 8.44 -29.60
CA LYS A 460 20.75 9.73 -30.12
C LYS A 460 19.23 9.78 -30.11
N ILE A 461 18.66 10.92 -29.75
CA ILE A 461 17.21 11.15 -29.85
C ILE A 461 16.89 11.44 -31.32
N ILE A 462 15.90 10.74 -31.87
CA ILE A 462 15.34 11.00 -33.20
C ILE A 462 14.30 12.11 -33.05
N LYS A 463 14.44 13.18 -33.84
CA LYS A 463 13.48 14.28 -33.87
C LYS A 463 12.22 13.86 -34.64
N SER A 464 11.05 14.20 -34.13
CA SER A 464 9.78 13.98 -34.85
C SER A 464 9.63 14.94 -36.03
N ILE A 465 8.84 14.52 -37.02
CA ILE A 465 8.50 15.31 -38.22
C ILE A 465 7.45 16.38 -37.87
N ASN A 466 6.53 16.06 -36.95
CA ASN A 466 5.42 16.91 -36.53
C ASN A 466 5.38 17.09 -35.01
N ASP A 467 4.57 18.06 -34.59
CA ASP A 467 4.12 18.20 -33.21
C ASP A 467 3.21 17.02 -32.82
N ILE A 468 3.11 16.78 -31.52
CA ILE A 468 2.31 15.70 -30.96
C ILE A 468 0.82 15.91 -31.21
N GLU A 469 0.15 14.90 -31.76
CA GLU A 469 -1.30 14.82 -31.86
C GLU A 469 -1.85 14.06 -30.65
N ILE A 470 -2.88 14.61 -29.98
CA ILE A 470 -3.41 14.05 -28.74
C ILE A 470 -4.92 13.86 -28.87
N LYS A 471 -5.40 12.64 -28.62
CA LYS A 471 -6.81 12.28 -28.76
C LYS A 471 -7.24 11.22 -27.74
N MET A 472 -8.44 11.38 -27.16
CA MET A 472 -9.09 10.30 -26.41
C MET A 472 -9.46 9.14 -27.35
N THR A 473 -9.32 7.90 -26.88
CA THR A 473 -9.70 6.71 -27.65
C THR A 473 -11.17 6.36 -27.49
N ASP A 474 -11.84 6.85 -26.45
CA ASP A 474 -13.25 6.61 -26.16
C ASP A 474 -13.99 7.91 -25.78
N ILE A 475 -15.31 7.82 -25.62
CA ILE A 475 -16.19 8.93 -25.23
C ILE A 475 -15.98 9.32 -23.75
N ASN A 476 -16.17 10.61 -23.45
CA ASN A 476 -16.02 11.11 -22.08
C ASN A 476 -17.22 10.71 -21.22
N VAL A 477 -17.03 10.77 -19.90
CA VAL A 477 -18.01 10.35 -18.90
C VAL A 477 -18.12 11.36 -17.76
N LEU A 478 -19.33 11.49 -17.20
CA LEU A 478 -19.62 12.12 -15.91
C LEU A 478 -20.33 11.11 -15.02
N THR A 479 -19.79 10.87 -13.82
CA THR A 479 -20.46 10.09 -12.77
C THR A 479 -21.32 11.01 -11.90
N LEU A 480 -22.61 10.72 -11.78
CA LEU A 480 -23.56 11.38 -10.88
C LEU A 480 -23.81 10.48 -9.67
N ASP A 481 -23.29 10.87 -8.52
CA ASP A 481 -23.30 10.09 -7.27
C ASP A 481 -24.12 10.75 -6.15
N TYR A 482 -24.78 11.87 -6.43
CA TYR A 482 -25.78 12.50 -5.59
C TYR A 482 -27.14 12.53 -6.31
N CYS A 483 -28.20 12.33 -5.53
CA CYS A 483 -29.56 12.22 -6.04
C CYS A 483 -30.60 12.78 -5.06
N ASP A 484 -31.76 13.12 -5.61
CA ASP A 484 -32.97 13.40 -4.87
C ASP A 484 -33.78 12.11 -4.74
N VAL A 485 -34.25 11.79 -3.54
CA VAL A 485 -35.03 10.57 -3.24
C VAL A 485 -36.44 10.97 -2.85
N ASP A 486 -37.44 10.38 -3.52
CA ASP A 486 -38.85 10.51 -3.18
C ASP A 486 -39.42 9.13 -2.82
N ILE A 487 -39.76 8.97 -1.54
CA ILE A 487 -40.42 7.79 -1.00
C ILE A 487 -41.77 8.21 -0.43
N ASN A 488 -42.85 7.73 -1.04
CA ASN A 488 -44.23 8.01 -0.62
C ASN A 488 -44.53 9.53 -0.52
N GLY A 489 -44.07 10.32 -1.50
CA GLY A 489 -44.29 11.77 -1.58
C GLY A 489 -43.39 12.62 -0.68
N LYS A 490 -42.45 11.99 0.04
CA LYS A 490 -41.44 12.70 0.85
C LYS A 490 -40.15 12.83 0.07
N LEU A 491 -39.95 14.01 -0.50
CA LEU A 491 -38.75 14.38 -1.23
C LEU A 491 -37.64 14.82 -0.28
N GLU A 492 -36.46 14.23 -0.43
CA GLU A 492 -35.23 14.68 0.19
C GLU A 492 -34.14 14.82 -0.88
N LYS A 493 -33.43 15.94 -0.86
CA LYS A 493 -32.55 16.37 -1.95
C LYS A 493 -31.07 16.24 -1.62
N ASP A 494 -30.25 16.22 -2.66
CA ASP A 494 -28.78 16.26 -2.57
C ASP A 494 -28.21 15.13 -1.68
N ILE A 495 -28.79 13.92 -1.75
CA ILE A 495 -28.36 12.76 -0.95
C ILE A 495 -27.35 11.94 -1.75
N TYR A 496 -26.21 11.64 -1.15
CA TYR A 496 -25.24 10.70 -1.71
C TYR A 496 -25.85 9.30 -1.90
N TYR A 497 -25.65 8.68 -3.06
CA TYR A 497 -26.35 7.45 -3.49
C TYR A 497 -26.28 6.31 -2.46
N PHE A 498 -25.14 6.13 -1.77
CA PHE A 498 -24.97 5.07 -0.78
C PHE A 498 -25.93 5.26 0.41
N LYS A 499 -26.13 6.51 0.83
CA LYS A 499 -27.07 6.87 1.91
C LYS A 499 -28.51 6.83 1.42
N ALA A 500 -28.76 7.18 0.16
CA ALA A 500 -30.06 7.01 -0.47
C ALA A 500 -30.48 5.53 -0.48
N ALA A 501 -29.61 4.63 -0.94
CA ALA A 501 -29.86 3.19 -0.94
C ALA A 501 -30.15 2.65 0.47
N ASP A 502 -29.29 2.94 1.45
CA ASP A 502 -29.48 2.53 2.85
C ASP A 502 -30.83 3.02 3.41
N LYS A 503 -31.20 4.28 3.14
CA LYS A 503 -32.48 4.86 3.57
C LYS A 503 -33.69 4.16 2.94
N ILE A 504 -33.63 3.87 1.65
CA ILE A 504 -34.70 3.18 0.92
C ILE A 504 -34.91 1.78 1.51
N PHE A 505 -33.84 1.00 1.67
CA PHE A 505 -33.95 -0.34 2.26
C PHE A 505 -34.49 -0.31 3.70
N ARG A 506 -34.06 0.66 4.52
CA ARG A 506 -34.61 0.86 5.88
C ARG A 506 -36.09 1.16 5.87
N TYR A 507 -36.53 2.05 4.97
CA TYR A 507 -37.94 2.36 4.82
C TYR A 507 -38.78 1.10 4.53
N TYR A 508 -38.21 0.17 3.77
CA TYR A 508 -38.82 -1.09 3.39
C TYR A 508 -38.52 -2.27 4.34
N GLY A 509 -38.09 -2.00 5.58
CA GLY A 509 -38.01 -2.99 6.66
C GLY A 509 -36.71 -3.77 6.75
N PHE A 510 -35.63 -3.32 6.10
CA PHE A 510 -34.28 -3.85 6.31
C PHE A 510 -33.50 -3.02 7.34
N ASP A 511 -32.42 -3.57 7.89
CA ASP A 511 -31.53 -2.84 8.82
C ASP A 511 -30.52 -1.92 8.11
N GLY A 512 -30.64 -1.77 6.79
CA GLY A 512 -29.74 -1.06 5.88
C GLY A 512 -29.78 -1.69 4.48
N ASN A 513 -28.95 -1.24 3.53
CA ASN A 513 -28.79 -1.97 2.27
C ASN A 513 -28.14 -3.34 2.56
N PRO A 514 -28.87 -4.46 2.44
CA PRO A 514 -28.37 -5.78 2.85
C PRO A 514 -27.16 -6.24 2.04
N TRP A 515 -26.97 -5.73 0.83
CA TRP A 515 -25.83 -6.08 -0.03
C TRP A 515 -24.54 -5.36 0.37
N SER A 516 -24.64 -4.26 1.11
CA SER A 516 -23.50 -3.48 1.59
C SER A 516 -23.12 -3.78 3.04
N SER A 517 -23.97 -4.47 3.80
CA SER A 517 -23.82 -4.59 5.26
C SER A 517 -23.99 -6.02 5.81
N ALA A 518 -24.25 -7.02 4.96
CA ALA A 518 -24.47 -8.38 5.41
C ALA A 518 -23.92 -9.41 4.41
N VAL A 519 -23.53 -10.57 4.93
CA VAL A 519 -23.21 -11.75 4.13
C VAL A 519 -24.49 -12.55 3.91
N GLN A 520 -24.77 -12.89 2.64
CA GLN A 520 -25.88 -13.76 2.29
C GLN A 520 -25.61 -15.19 2.80
N TYR A 521 -26.42 -15.65 3.76
CA TYR A 521 -26.43 -17.05 4.15
C TYR A 521 -27.59 -17.78 3.46
N LYS A 522 -27.26 -18.73 2.58
CA LYS A 522 -28.24 -19.42 1.72
C LYS A 522 -29.09 -18.43 0.92
N SER A 523 -30.40 -18.40 1.17
CA SER A 523 -31.38 -17.55 0.49
C SER A 523 -31.95 -16.44 1.38
N SER A 524 -31.36 -16.18 2.56
CA SER A 524 -31.98 -15.31 3.59
C SER A 524 -32.34 -13.88 3.14
N ILE A 525 -31.51 -13.21 2.34
CA ILE A 525 -31.82 -11.87 1.79
C ILE A 525 -32.83 -11.99 0.64
N VAL A 526 -32.63 -12.90 -0.31
CA VAL A 526 -33.49 -13.03 -1.49
C VAL A 526 -34.91 -13.49 -1.15
N ASP A 527 -35.08 -14.36 -0.15
CA ASP A 527 -36.39 -14.82 0.33
C ASP A 527 -37.20 -13.70 1.00
N ARG A 528 -36.54 -12.63 1.44
CA ARG A 528 -37.20 -11.42 1.96
C ARG A 528 -37.76 -10.52 0.86
N ASN A 529 -37.64 -10.90 -0.41
CA ASN A 529 -38.23 -10.17 -1.53
C ASN A 529 -39.75 -10.39 -1.61
N THR A 530 -40.49 -9.94 -0.60
CA THR A 530 -41.94 -10.15 -0.43
C THR A 530 -42.78 -8.90 -0.75
N PHE A 531 -42.17 -7.90 -1.38
CA PHE A 531 -42.81 -6.64 -1.73
C PHE A 531 -43.94 -6.85 -2.76
N ILE A 532 -45.13 -6.33 -2.45
CA ILE A 532 -46.32 -6.44 -3.30
C ILE A 532 -46.32 -5.29 -4.33
N ASN A 533 -46.89 -5.54 -5.51
CA ASN A 533 -47.09 -4.55 -6.57
C ASN A 533 -47.66 -3.22 -6.01
N ASN A 534 -47.06 -2.09 -6.40
CA ASN A 534 -47.42 -0.69 -6.06
C ASN A 534 -46.80 -0.05 -4.81
N ILE A 535 -45.70 -0.60 -4.28
CA ILE A 535 -44.90 0.09 -3.25
C ILE A 535 -43.51 0.41 -3.82
N GLY A 536 -43.47 1.43 -4.68
CA GLY A 536 -42.27 1.89 -5.36
C GLY A 536 -41.72 3.22 -4.82
N PHE A 537 -40.67 3.71 -5.46
CA PHE A 537 -40.03 4.99 -5.14
C PHE A 537 -39.42 5.62 -6.40
N LYS A 538 -39.04 6.88 -6.30
CA LYS A 538 -38.39 7.64 -7.37
C LYS A 538 -37.05 8.19 -6.89
N VAL A 539 -36.07 8.19 -7.78
CA VAL A 539 -34.76 8.82 -7.58
C VAL A 539 -34.47 9.72 -8.78
N SER A 540 -33.97 10.94 -8.54
CA SER A 540 -33.68 11.92 -9.59
C SER A 540 -32.26 12.47 -9.46
N TYR A 541 -31.50 12.47 -10.54
CA TYR A 541 -30.12 12.96 -10.59
C TYR A 541 -30.07 14.26 -11.41
N PRO A 542 -29.85 15.42 -10.77
CA PRO A 542 -29.70 16.69 -11.48
C PRO A 542 -28.33 16.80 -12.17
N PHE A 543 -28.28 17.42 -13.35
CA PHE A 543 -27.02 17.77 -14.03
C PHE A 543 -27.15 19.06 -14.85
N LEU A 544 -26.01 19.72 -15.09
CA LEU A 544 -25.97 21.03 -15.75
C LEU A 544 -25.34 20.94 -17.15
N VAL A 545 -25.98 21.57 -18.13
CA VAL A 545 -25.53 21.64 -19.52
C VAL A 545 -25.32 23.09 -19.94
N ASP A 546 -24.19 23.37 -20.61
CA ASP A 546 -23.91 24.67 -21.19
C ASP A 546 -24.71 24.93 -22.47
N LYS A 547 -25.04 26.19 -22.73
CA LYS A 547 -25.88 26.60 -23.87
C LYS A 547 -25.20 26.32 -25.22
N GLU A 548 -23.86 26.21 -25.21
CA GLU A 548 -23.04 26.02 -26.41
C GLU A 548 -22.71 24.55 -26.68
N LEU A 549 -23.07 23.63 -25.77
CA LEU A 549 -22.85 22.21 -25.96
C LEU A 549 -23.81 21.63 -27.00
N ASP A 550 -23.28 20.87 -27.97
CA ASP A 550 -24.11 19.99 -28.79
C ASP A 550 -24.46 18.72 -28.00
N ALA A 551 -25.73 18.61 -27.60
CA ALA A 551 -26.24 17.49 -26.82
C ALA A 551 -26.48 16.22 -27.66
N SER A 552 -26.33 16.27 -28.99
CA SER A 552 -26.69 15.16 -29.89
C SER A 552 -25.98 13.83 -29.57
N SER A 553 -24.77 13.90 -29.01
CA SER A 553 -23.95 12.75 -28.62
C SER A 553 -24.25 12.19 -27.23
N LEU A 554 -25.12 12.84 -26.44
CA LEU A 554 -25.32 12.49 -25.04
C LEU A 554 -26.11 11.19 -24.87
N GLN A 555 -25.55 10.32 -24.03
CA GLN A 555 -26.16 9.08 -23.58
C GLN A 555 -26.17 9.02 -22.06
N VAL A 556 -27.08 8.23 -21.49
CA VAL A 556 -27.08 7.90 -20.07
C VAL A 556 -27.01 6.39 -19.86
N VAL A 557 -26.30 6.00 -18.81
CA VAL A 557 -26.14 4.60 -18.39
C VAL A 557 -26.66 4.43 -16.97
N ILE A 558 -27.47 3.40 -16.79
CA ILE A 558 -28.04 3.02 -15.49
C ILE A 558 -27.86 1.52 -15.25
N GLU A 559 -27.69 1.14 -13.99
CA GLU A 559 -27.64 -0.27 -13.61
C GLU A 559 -29.06 -0.85 -13.55
N HIS A 560 -29.22 -2.12 -13.90
CA HIS A 560 -30.50 -2.84 -13.83
C HIS A 560 -31.62 -2.16 -14.64
N PRO A 561 -31.45 -1.93 -15.95
CA PRO A 561 -32.42 -1.19 -16.76
C PRO A 561 -33.83 -1.82 -16.78
N LYS A 562 -33.96 -3.09 -16.39
CA LYS A 562 -35.27 -3.77 -16.26
C LYS A 562 -36.05 -3.38 -15.00
N LEU A 563 -35.41 -2.80 -13.98
CA LEU A 563 -36.06 -2.37 -12.74
C LEU A 563 -36.63 -0.95 -12.83
N TRP A 564 -36.15 -0.14 -13.77
CA TRP A 564 -36.42 1.29 -13.81
C TRP A 564 -37.17 1.70 -15.07
N GLN A 565 -38.22 2.51 -14.88
CA GLN A 565 -38.67 3.43 -15.91
C GLN A 565 -37.81 4.70 -15.83
N LEU A 566 -37.09 5.00 -16.91
CA LEU A 566 -36.23 6.16 -17.02
C LEU A 566 -36.95 7.31 -17.74
N SER A 567 -36.81 8.53 -17.22
CA SER A 567 -37.24 9.75 -17.90
C SER A 567 -36.20 10.87 -17.78
N ILE A 568 -36.12 11.70 -18.83
CA ILE A 568 -35.30 12.91 -18.88
C ILE A 568 -36.24 14.11 -18.93
N ASN A 569 -36.15 15.01 -17.94
CA ASN A 569 -37.02 16.18 -17.86
C ASN A 569 -38.53 15.82 -17.96
N GLY A 570 -38.92 14.67 -17.40
CA GLY A 570 -40.28 14.14 -17.42
C GLY A 570 -40.69 13.39 -18.69
N LYS A 571 -39.84 13.33 -19.72
CA LYS A 571 -40.09 12.53 -20.95
C LYS A 571 -39.47 11.15 -20.81
N ILE A 572 -40.28 10.10 -20.99
CA ILE A 572 -39.81 8.70 -20.92
C ILE A 572 -38.86 8.42 -22.07
N VAL A 573 -37.72 7.79 -21.77
CA VAL A 573 -36.73 7.36 -22.77
C VAL A 573 -36.58 5.84 -22.73
N SER A 574 -36.36 5.24 -23.90
CA SER A 574 -36.22 3.78 -24.04
C SER A 574 -34.76 3.38 -24.15
N ARG A 575 -34.45 2.21 -23.60
CA ARG A 575 -33.10 1.63 -23.68
C ARG A 575 -32.78 1.27 -25.12
N ILE A 576 -31.52 1.42 -25.51
CA ILE A 576 -31.01 0.82 -26.74
C ILE A 576 -30.90 -0.70 -26.54
N PRO A 577 -31.62 -1.53 -27.32
CA PRO A 577 -31.59 -2.99 -27.14
C PRO A 577 -30.17 -3.55 -27.24
N SER A 578 -29.82 -4.49 -26.35
CA SER A 578 -28.53 -5.19 -26.29
C SER A 578 -27.28 -4.36 -26.01
N GLU A 579 -27.33 -3.04 -26.12
CA GLU A 579 -26.21 -2.16 -25.75
C GLU A 579 -25.99 -2.11 -24.24
N TYR A 580 -24.72 -2.14 -23.85
CA TYR A 580 -24.28 -2.00 -22.47
C TYR A 580 -22.97 -1.21 -22.41
N TRP A 581 -22.65 -0.65 -21.25
CA TRP A 581 -21.39 0.07 -21.03
C TRP A 581 -20.73 -0.39 -19.73
N LEU A 582 -19.43 -0.70 -19.79
CA LEU A 582 -18.60 -1.24 -18.71
C LEU A 582 -19.01 -2.63 -18.19
N ASP A 583 -20.29 -2.84 -17.83
CA ASP A 583 -20.85 -4.11 -17.34
C ASP A 583 -22.13 -4.48 -18.09
N ARG A 584 -22.40 -5.77 -18.28
CA ARG A 584 -23.58 -6.28 -19.00
C ARG A 584 -24.93 -5.92 -18.35
N LYS A 585 -24.92 -5.49 -17.09
CA LYS A 585 -26.08 -4.99 -16.33
C LYS A 585 -26.29 -3.49 -16.46
N PHE A 586 -25.40 -2.78 -17.13
CA PHE A 586 -25.43 -1.32 -17.26
C PHE A 586 -26.04 -0.97 -18.63
N GLY A 587 -27.30 -0.56 -18.65
CA GLY A 587 -28.05 -0.29 -19.88
C GLY A 587 -27.84 1.13 -20.39
N VAL A 588 -27.70 1.27 -21.72
CA VAL A 588 -27.45 2.56 -22.40
C VAL A 588 -28.74 3.13 -23.02
N TYR A 589 -28.90 4.45 -22.94
CA TYR A 589 -30.04 5.21 -23.45
C TYR A 589 -29.54 6.49 -24.16
N ASN A 590 -30.02 6.77 -25.36
CA ASN A 590 -29.78 8.06 -26.02
C ASN A 590 -30.69 9.12 -25.39
N ILE A 591 -30.14 10.30 -25.05
CA ILE A 591 -30.89 11.37 -24.38
C ILE A 591 -30.78 12.74 -25.05
N GLY A 592 -30.00 12.85 -26.13
CA GLY A 592 -29.66 14.13 -26.74
C GLY A 592 -30.85 14.99 -27.16
N THR A 593 -32.00 14.38 -27.50
CA THR A 593 -33.23 15.09 -27.90
C THR A 593 -34.05 15.62 -26.73
N GLU A 594 -33.83 15.12 -25.52
CA GLU A 594 -34.57 15.45 -24.30
C GLU A 594 -33.82 16.42 -23.39
N VAL A 595 -32.51 16.57 -23.61
CA VAL A 595 -31.63 17.48 -22.87
C VAL A 595 -31.85 18.93 -23.31
N ILE A 596 -31.88 19.84 -22.34
CA ILE A 596 -32.00 21.29 -22.54
C ILE A 596 -30.76 22.01 -21.99
N SER A 597 -30.52 23.25 -22.43
CA SER A 597 -29.52 24.11 -21.79
C SER A 597 -29.93 24.45 -20.35
N GLY A 598 -28.98 24.39 -19.41
CA GLY A 598 -29.22 24.63 -17.98
C GLY A 598 -29.37 23.34 -17.18
N GLU A 599 -30.27 23.34 -16.20
CA GLU A 599 -30.51 22.19 -15.33
C GLU A 599 -31.40 21.15 -16.00
N ASN A 600 -31.00 19.89 -15.88
CA ASN A 600 -31.70 18.72 -16.40
C ASN A 600 -31.83 17.68 -15.29
N HIS A 601 -32.83 16.81 -15.39
CA HIS A 601 -33.04 15.73 -14.44
C HIS A 601 -33.15 14.37 -15.12
N ILE A 602 -32.35 13.41 -14.63
CA ILE A 602 -32.47 11.99 -14.95
C ILE A 602 -33.27 11.35 -13.83
N THR A 603 -34.49 10.92 -14.11
CA THR A 603 -35.40 10.31 -13.13
C THR A 603 -35.54 8.82 -13.36
N LEU A 604 -35.22 8.02 -12.34
CA LEU A 604 -35.51 6.58 -12.25
C LEU A 604 -36.75 6.36 -11.39
N THR A 605 -37.71 5.59 -11.89
CA THR A 605 -38.92 5.24 -11.15
C THR A 605 -39.14 3.73 -11.23
N THR A 606 -39.37 3.11 -10.08
CA THR A 606 -39.85 1.72 -10.01
C THR A 606 -41.26 1.71 -9.45
N SER A 607 -42.16 0.90 -10.03
CA SER A 607 -43.50 0.68 -9.50
C SER A 607 -43.51 -0.29 -8.31
N SER A 608 -42.41 -1.00 -8.05
CA SER A 608 -42.31 -1.98 -6.96
C SER A 608 -40.88 -2.10 -6.48
N MET A 609 -40.68 -1.90 -5.18
CA MET A 609 -39.42 -2.25 -4.51
C MET A 609 -39.10 -3.73 -4.69
N THR A 610 -37.83 -4.06 -4.89
CA THR A 610 -37.32 -5.43 -4.79
C THR A 610 -36.03 -5.43 -4.00
N VAL A 611 -35.58 -6.61 -3.54
CA VAL A 611 -34.24 -6.74 -2.95
C VAL A 611 -33.12 -6.33 -3.91
N TYR A 612 -33.37 -6.27 -5.23
CA TYR A 612 -32.40 -5.86 -6.25
C TYR A 612 -32.47 -4.36 -6.59
N SER A 613 -33.37 -3.60 -5.97
CA SER A 613 -33.57 -2.16 -6.24
C SER A 613 -32.51 -1.31 -5.55
N GLU A 614 -31.23 -1.64 -5.74
CA GLU A 614 -30.09 -0.87 -5.26
C GLU A 614 -29.99 0.45 -6.04
N VAL A 615 -29.96 1.57 -5.33
CA VAL A 615 -29.69 2.90 -5.92
C VAL A 615 -28.18 3.07 -6.03
N GLU A 616 -27.70 3.33 -7.24
CA GLU A 616 -26.28 3.42 -7.59
C GLU A 616 -26.02 4.69 -8.43
N PRO A 617 -24.76 5.09 -8.67
CA PRO A 617 -24.47 6.23 -9.53
C PRO A 617 -25.03 6.07 -10.95
N VAL A 618 -25.32 7.20 -11.58
CA VAL A 618 -25.73 7.27 -13.00
C VAL A 618 -24.58 7.88 -13.80
N TYR A 619 -24.35 7.39 -15.02
CA TYR A 619 -23.26 7.86 -15.87
C TYR A 619 -23.81 8.56 -17.11
N ILE A 620 -23.30 9.76 -17.42
CA ILE A 620 -23.57 10.44 -18.69
C ILE A 620 -22.35 10.27 -19.58
N LEU A 621 -22.56 9.79 -20.81
CA LEU A 621 -21.51 9.63 -21.83
C LEU A 621 -21.71 10.63 -22.97
N GLY A 622 -20.63 11.06 -23.63
CA GLY A 622 -20.72 11.88 -24.84
C GLY A 622 -19.49 12.74 -25.14
N ASP A 623 -19.60 13.60 -26.15
CA ASP A 623 -18.55 14.53 -26.55
C ASP A 623 -18.67 15.86 -25.78
N PHE A 624 -18.13 15.89 -24.57
CA PHE A 624 -18.11 17.08 -23.71
C PHE A 624 -16.83 17.15 -22.88
N SER A 625 -16.55 18.34 -22.34
CA SER A 625 -15.63 18.52 -21.21
C SER A 625 -16.41 18.93 -19.96
N LEU A 626 -15.78 18.82 -18.79
CA LEU A 626 -16.38 19.18 -17.51
C LEU A 626 -15.77 20.46 -16.92
N ARG A 627 -16.61 21.32 -16.35
CA ARG A 627 -16.22 22.49 -15.56
C ARG A 627 -16.79 22.37 -14.16
N SER A 628 -15.93 22.46 -13.13
CA SER A 628 -16.37 22.46 -11.72
C SER A 628 -17.38 23.59 -11.47
N GLN A 629 -18.40 23.31 -10.68
CA GLN A 629 -19.38 24.25 -10.17
C GLN A 629 -19.40 24.19 -8.64
N ALA A 630 -20.07 25.14 -7.98
CA ALA A 630 -20.25 25.10 -6.52
C ALA A 630 -20.96 23.81 -6.04
N LYS A 631 -21.74 23.18 -6.92
CA LYS A 631 -22.32 21.85 -6.74
C LYS A 631 -22.08 21.03 -7.99
N GLY A 632 -21.19 20.04 -7.90
CA GLY A 632 -20.87 19.10 -8.97
C GLY A 632 -20.24 19.74 -10.21
N TRP A 633 -20.73 19.33 -11.38
CA TRP A 633 -20.10 19.61 -12.67
C TRP A 633 -21.09 20.17 -13.68
N LYS A 634 -20.57 20.96 -14.61
CA LYS A 634 -21.28 21.39 -15.82
C LYS A 634 -20.63 20.80 -17.07
N LEU A 635 -21.44 20.20 -17.94
CA LEU A 635 -21.03 19.78 -19.28
C LEU A 635 -20.87 21.01 -20.16
N ILE A 636 -19.70 21.16 -20.77
CA ILE A 636 -19.32 22.24 -21.69
C ILE A 636 -18.80 21.64 -23.01
N PRO A 637 -18.75 22.41 -24.11
CA PRO A 637 -18.13 21.94 -25.36
C PRO A 637 -16.77 21.29 -25.14
N SER A 638 -16.50 20.21 -25.86
CA SER A 638 -15.27 19.45 -25.72
C SER A 638 -14.03 20.28 -26.05
N LYS A 639 -12.97 20.08 -25.27
CA LYS A 639 -11.69 20.79 -25.40
C LYS A 639 -10.62 19.87 -25.96
N LEU A 640 -9.80 20.38 -26.86
CA LEU A 640 -8.62 19.63 -27.32
C LEU A 640 -7.65 19.40 -26.15
N LEU A 641 -7.23 18.14 -26.00
CA LEU A 641 -6.23 17.74 -25.01
C LEU A 641 -4.83 18.23 -25.40
N LYS A 642 -4.03 18.49 -24.36
CA LYS A 642 -2.61 18.84 -24.39
C LYS A 642 -1.85 17.89 -23.45
N LEU A 643 -0.53 17.93 -23.52
CA LEU A 643 0.32 17.31 -22.50
C LEU A 643 -0.06 17.85 -21.11
N GLY A 644 -0.07 16.96 -20.12
CA GLY A 644 -0.47 17.27 -18.75
C GLY A 644 -1.61 16.41 -18.24
N ASN A 645 -2.18 16.86 -17.12
CA ASN A 645 -3.22 16.17 -16.37
C ASN A 645 -4.56 16.20 -17.13
N TRP A 646 -5.21 15.06 -17.33
CA TRP A 646 -6.51 15.01 -18.00
C TRP A 646 -7.60 15.73 -17.20
N LYS A 647 -7.57 15.64 -15.86
CA LYS A 647 -8.63 16.20 -15.00
C LYS A 647 -8.68 17.73 -15.09
N GLU A 648 -7.52 18.38 -15.10
CA GLU A 648 -7.39 19.84 -15.20
C GLU A 648 -7.84 20.37 -16.57
N GLN A 649 -7.89 19.48 -17.58
CA GLN A 649 -8.30 19.79 -18.94
C GLN A 649 -9.80 19.53 -19.19
N GLY A 650 -10.53 19.08 -18.17
CA GLY A 650 -11.99 18.83 -18.25
C GLY A 650 -12.37 17.37 -18.42
N TYR A 651 -11.45 16.44 -18.15
CA TYR A 651 -11.67 14.98 -18.25
C TYR A 651 -11.41 14.24 -16.92
N PRO A 652 -12.03 14.67 -15.79
CA PRO A 652 -11.72 14.14 -14.47
C PRO A 652 -12.13 12.67 -14.26
N PHE A 653 -13.23 12.21 -14.86
CA PHE A 653 -13.73 10.83 -14.71
C PHE A 653 -13.24 9.88 -15.82
N TYR A 654 -12.50 10.38 -16.80
CA TYR A 654 -12.03 9.56 -17.92
C TYR A 654 -11.01 8.51 -17.44
N SER A 655 -11.28 7.24 -17.75
CA SER A 655 -10.47 6.09 -17.31
C SER A 655 -9.87 5.28 -18.45
N ASP A 656 -10.34 5.46 -19.69
CA ASP A 656 -9.82 4.77 -20.87
C ASP A 656 -8.50 5.41 -21.36
N ALA A 657 -8.06 5.12 -22.59
CA ALA A 657 -6.79 5.58 -23.12
C ALA A 657 -6.84 6.99 -23.72
N VAL A 658 -5.72 7.71 -23.58
CA VAL A 658 -5.41 8.88 -24.41
C VAL A 658 -4.21 8.55 -25.29
N SER A 659 -4.40 8.71 -26.60
CA SER A 659 -3.38 8.49 -27.63
C SER A 659 -2.56 9.75 -27.82
N TYR A 660 -1.23 9.59 -27.79
CA TYR A 660 -0.23 10.61 -28.05
C TYR A 660 0.60 10.15 -29.27
N LYS A 661 0.49 10.85 -30.39
CA LYS A 661 0.94 10.35 -31.71
C LYS A 661 1.89 11.32 -32.39
N LYS A 662 2.97 10.78 -32.97
CA LYS A 662 3.97 11.52 -33.75
C LYS A 662 4.46 10.72 -34.95
N MET A 663 4.94 11.42 -35.96
CA MET A 663 5.62 10.87 -37.12
C MET A 663 7.14 11.00 -36.94
N TYR A 664 7.88 9.96 -37.30
CA TYR A 664 9.33 9.92 -37.29
C TYR A 664 9.86 9.43 -38.62
N ASN A 665 10.89 10.08 -39.15
CA ASN A 665 11.62 9.58 -40.31
C ASN A 665 12.85 8.83 -39.82
N ILE A 666 12.90 7.53 -40.09
CA ILE A 666 14.04 6.66 -39.77
C ILE A 666 14.87 6.51 -41.04
N GLY A 667 16.16 6.84 -40.97
CA GLY A 667 17.09 6.65 -42.08
C GLY A 667 17.34 5.18 -42.40
N ALA A 668 18.39 4.88 -43.17
CA ALA A 668 18.79 3.51 -43.44
C ALA A 668 18.97 2.73 -42.12
N LYS A 669 18.25 1.62 -41.98
CA LYS A 669 18.18 0.84 -40.73
C LYS A 669 19.47 0.05 -40.60
N GLY A 670 20.37 0.53 -39.75
CA GLY A 670 21.62 -0.18 -39.48
C GLY A 670 21.36 -1.53 -38.81
N ILE A 671 22.09 -2.57 -39.21
CA ILE A 671 21.93 -3.93 -38.67
C ILE A 671 22.27 -4.02 -37.17
N ASP A 672 23.11 -3.10 -36.69
CA ASP A 672 23.53 -2.98 -35.29
C ASP A 672 22.84 -1.79 -34.58
N LYS A 673 21.63 -1.41 -35.01
CA LYS A 673 20.87 -0.30 -34.41
C LYS A 673 19.63 -0.80 -33.69
N ARG A 674 19.35 -0.19 -32.54
CA ARG A 674 18.15 -0.40 -31.74
C ARG A 674 17.31 0.87 -31.69
N TYR A 675 16.00 0.73 -31.71
CA TYR A 675 15.05 1.83 -31.61
C TYR A 675 14.17 1.65 -30.37
N VAL A 676 14.15 2.64 -29.47
CA VAL A 676 13.51 2.56 -28.17
C VAL A 676 12.57 3.75 -27.95
N VAL A 677 11.32 3.47 -27.58
CA VAL A 677 10.38 4.49 -27.10
C VAL A 677 10.56 4.63 -25.59
N LYS A 678 10.65 5.88 -25.11
CA LYS A 678 10.82 6.17 -23.68
C LYS A 678 9.82 7.22 -23.18
N LEU A 679 9.24 6.96 -22.02
CA LEU A 679 8.33 7.88 -21.32
C LEU A 679 9.06 8.52 -20.13
N ALA A 680 9.17 9.84 -20.12
CA ALA A 680 9.94 10.57 -19.10
C ALA A 680 9.11 10.98 -17.86
N ASP A 681 7.87 11.42 -18.07
CA ASP A 681 6.98 11.92 -17.01
C ASP A 681 5.54 11.63 -17.43
N TRP A 682 4.97 10.57 -16.88
CA TRP A 682 3.64 10.08 -17.24
C TRP A 682 2.98 9.45 -16.01
N ARG A 683 1.66 9.30 -16.06
CA ARG A 683 0.91 8.55 -15.07
C ARG A 683 -0.28 7.85 -15.71
N GLY A 684 -0.34 6.54 -15.51
CA GLY A 684 -1.38 5.62 -15.96
C GLY A 684 -1.14 4.26 -15.33
N SER A 685 -2.01 3.29 -15.61
CA SER A 685 -1.78 1.89 -15.25
C SER A 685 -0.73 1.26 -16.15
N VAL A 686 -0.85 1.52 -17.45
CA VAL A 686 -0.02 0.99 -18.53
C VAL A 686 -0.10 1.94 -19.74
N ALA A 687 0.94 1.97 -20.56
CA ALA A 687 0.93 2.61 -21.86
C ALA A 687 1.18 1.58 -22.98
N GLU A 688 0.31 1.53 -23.98
CA GLU A 688 0.52 0.74 -25.20
C GLU A 688 1.30 1.56 -26.23
N VAL A 689 2.34 0.99 -26.82
CA VAL A 689 3.05 1.60 -27.95
C VAL A 689 2.60 0.95 -29.24
N LYS A 690 2.18 1.74 -30.23
CA LYS A 690 1.87 1.25 -31.57
C LYS A 690 2.77 1.89 -32.61
N ILE A 691 3.20 1.08 -33.57
CA ILE A 691 3.97 1.50 -34.74
C ILE A 691 3.13 1.21 -35.97
N ASN A 692 2.81 2.25 -36.75
CA ASN A 692 1.97 2.16 -37.94
C ASN A 692 0.64 1.41 -37.64
N ASN A 693 -0.05 1.82 -36.57
CA ASN A 693 -1.29 1.24 -36.03
C ASN A 693 -1.21 -0.22 -35.55
N LYS A 694 -0.03 -0.83 -35.44
CA LYS A 694 0.16 -2.17 -34.86
C LYS A 694 0.81 -2.09 -33.49
N SER A 695 0.27 -2.83 -32.53
CA SER A 695 0.86 -2.93 -31.18
C SER A 695 2.29 -3.46 -31.25
N ALA A 696 3.24 -2.74 -30.65
CA ALA A 696 4.62 -3.16 -30.48
C ALA A 696 4.89 -3.71 -29.07
N GLY A 697 4.03 -3.40 -28.10
CA GLY A 697 4.16 -3.82 -26.71
C GLY A 697 3.66 -2.77 -25.74
N ILE A 698 4.01 -2.93 -24.46
CA ILE A 698 3.59 -2.02 -23.39
C ILE A 698 4.78 -1.44 -22.62
N ILE A 699 4.55 -0.28 -22.03
CA ILE A 699 5.39 0.37 -21.03
C ILE A 699 4.56 0.50 -19.76
N ALA A 700 5.01 -0.12 -18.66
CA ALA A 700 4.23 -0.19 -17.43
C ALA A 700 5.05 0.07 -16.15
N TRP A 701 6.36 -0.14 -16.17
CA TRP A 701 7.25 0.04 -15.02
C TRP A 701 8.60 0.62 -15.45
N PRO A 702 9.38 1.19 -14.50
CA PRO A 702 10.73 1.69 -14.75
C PRO A 702 11.61 0.64 -15.44
N PRO A 703 12.48 1.04 -16.39
CA PRO A 703 12.89 2.41 -16.78
C PRO A 703 11.89 3.16 -17.68
N TYR A 704 10.69 2.62 -17.89
CA TYR A 704 9.66 3.14 -18.81
C TYR A 704 10.12 3.20 -20.27
N GLU A 705 10.68 2.10 -20.74
CA GLU A 705 11.22 1.93 -22.10
C GLU A 705 10.62 0.71 -22.79
N LEU A 706 10.44 0.80 -24.12
CA LEU A 706 10.09 -0.34 -24.97
C LEU A 706 10.98 -0.37 -26.21
N ASP A 707 11.56 -1.55 -26.47
CA ASP A 707 12.23 -1.84 -27.73
C ASP A 707 11.21 -2.01 -28.86
N ILE A 708 11.34 -1.21 -29.91
CA ILE A 708 10.49 -1.28 -31.11
C ILE A 708 11.31 -1.56 -32.37
N THR A 709 12.55 -2.05 -32.23
CA THR A 709 13.48 -2.27 -33.34
C THR A 709 12.88 -3.15 -34.42
N ASP A 710 12.19 -4.23 -34.04
CA ASP A 710 11.58 -5.16 -34.98
C ASP A 710 10.29 -4.59 -35.62
N ASN A 711 9.74 -3.51 -35.08
CA ASN A 711 8.47 -2.91 -35.50
C ASN A 711 8.64 -1.73 -36.46
N VAL A 712 9.80 -1.06 -36.45
CA VAL A 712 10.08 0.11 -37.29
C VAL A 712 10.67 -0.27 -38.65
N ALA A 713 10.33 0.52 -39.68
CA ALA A 713 10.83 0.42 -41.04
C ALA A 713 11.69 1.65 -41.42
N GLU A 714 12.45 1.55 -42.52
CA GLU A 714 13.08 2.72 -43.13
C GLU A 714 12.02 3.69 -43.67
N GLY A 715 12.26 5.00 -43.55
CA GLY A 715 11.33 6.05 -43.94
C GLY A 715 10.39 6.49 -42.81
N ASP A 716 9.20 6.93 -43.17
CA ASP A 716 8.23 7.49 -42.22
C ASP A 716 7.54 6.40 -41.41
N ASN A 717 7.50 6.60 -40.09
CA ASN A 717 6.85 5.72 -39.13
C ASN A 717 5.94 6.55 -38.24
N GLU A 718 4.69 6.13 -38.11
CA GLU A 718 3.77 6.64 -37.09
C GLU A 718 4.05 5.90 -35.78
N VAL A 719 4.33 6.66 -34.72
CA VAL A 719 4.51 6.14 -33.36
C VAL A 719 3.43 6.74 -32.48
N SER A 720 2.60 5.89 -31.88
CA SER A 720 1.63 6.31 -30.87
C SER A 720 1.90 5.65 -29.52
N VAL A 721 1.66 6.43 -28.46
CA VAL A 721 1.66 5.98 -27.07
C VAL A 721 0.25 6.20 -26.54
N GLU A 722 -0.45 5.12 -26.21
CA GLU A 722 -1.80 5.15 -25.62
C GLU A 722 -1.69 4.91 -24.11
N VAL A 723 -1.86 5.96 -23.30
CA VAL A 723 -1.79 5.89 -21.84
C VAL A 723 -3.17 5.54 -21.29
N PHE A 724 -3.28 4.44 -20.54
CA PHE A 724 -4.53 4.00 -19.89
C PHE A 724 -4.59 4.47 -18.45
N GLY A 725 -5.74 5.00 -18.02
CA GLY A 725 -6.03 5.26 -16.62
C GLY A 725 -6.34 3.99 -15.83
N THR A 726 -7.03 4.16 -14.71
CA THR A 726 -7.71 3.06 -14.01
C THR A 726 -9.13 3.48 -13.65
N LEU A 727 -9.94 2.55 -13.15
CA LEU A 727 -11.32 2.85 -12.77
C LEU A 727 -11.46 3.72 -11.51
N LYS A 728 -10.36 4.12 -10.84
CA LYS A 728 -10.41 4.97 -9.63
C LYS A 728 -11.15 6.28 -9.87
N ASN A 729 -10.85 6.94 -10.98
CA ASN A 729 -11.49 8.22 -11.30
C ASN A 729 -12.96 8.05 -11.67
N LEU A 730 -13.32 6.91 -12.26
CA LEU A 730 -14.68 6.63 -12.69
C LEU A 730 -15.58 6.14 -11.54
N LEU A 731 -15.11 5.15 -10.77
CA LEU A 731 -15.89 4.41 -9.76
C LEU A 731 -15.63 4.86 -8.31
N GLY A 732 -14.51 5.54 -8.04
CA GLY A 732 -14.20 6.04 -6.71
C GLY A 732 -13.44 5.03 -5.83
N PRO A 733 -13.43 5.21 -4.49
CA PRO A 733 -14.22 6.17 -3.73
C PRO A 733 -13.76 7.62 -3.96
N HIS A 734 -14.66 8.58 -4.15
CA HIS A 734 -14.30 9.97 -4.47
C HIS A 734 -14.23 10.90 -3.25
N HIS A 735 -14.92 10.59 -2.16
CA HIS A 735 -15.20 11.56 -1.07
C HIS A 735 -14.43 11.33 0.23
N ILE A 736 -13.39 10.51 0.22
CA ILE A 736 -12.56 10.21 1.40
C ILE A 736 -11.15 10.83 1.32
N GLY A 737 -10.97 11.80 0.42
CA GLY A 737 -9.67 12.40 0.16
C GLY A 737 -8.75 11.50 -0.68
N LEU A 738 -7.43 11.71 -0.56
CA LEU A 738 -6.40 11.04 -1.35
C LEU A 738 -5.92 9.73 -0.70
N VAL A 739 -6.84 8.85 -0.28
CA VAL A 739 -6.48 7.48 0.10
C VAL A 739 -6.13 6.72 -1.18
N ARG A 740 -4.95 6.08 -1.18
CA ARG A 740 -4.39 5.34 -2.33
C ARG A 740 -3.90 3.97 -1.88
N GLY A 741 -3.97 3.01 -2.79
CA GLY A 741 -3.51 1.65 -2.55
C GLY A 741 -4.35 0.85 -1.56
N THR A 742 -5.46 1.41 -1.06
CA THR A 742 -6.43 0.72 -0.20
C THR A 742 -7.86 1.18 -0.46
N ALA A 743 -8.79 0.23 -0.59
CA ALA A 743 -10.24 0.51 -0.57
C ALA A 743 -11.06 -0.75 -0.20
N TRP A 744 -12.13 -0.56 0.53
CA TRP A 744 -13.10 -1.61 0.91
C TRP A 744 -14.52 -1.00 0.97
N PRO A 745 -15.60 -1.78 1.19
CA PRO A 745 -16.96 -1.26 1.10
C PRO A 745 -17.23 0.02 1.93
N ALA A 746 -16.66 0.11 3.14
CA ALA A 746 -16.84 1.29 4.00
C ALA A 746 -16.15 2.55 3.44
N SER A 747 -15.11 2.41 2.61
CA SER A 747 -14.46 3.53 1.91
C SER A 747 -15.44 4.28 0.99
N PHE A 748 -16.49 3.62 0.51
CA PHE A 748 -17.52 4.21 -0.35
C PHE A 748 -18.71 4.77 0.42
N ALA A 749 -18.84 4.47 1.72
CA ALA A 749 -19.99 4.89 2.55
C ALA A 749 -19.87 6.32 3.09
N SER A 750 -18.66 6.88 3.05
CA SER A 750 -18.32 8.21 3.56
C SER A 750 -18.33 9.24 2.44
N ALA A 751 -19.18 10.26 2.58
CA ALA A 751 -19.25 11.40 1.66
C ALA A 751 -19.76 12.66 2.36
N ASN A 752 -19.60 13.82 1.73
CA ASN A 752 -20.17 15.07 2.21
C ASN A 752 -21.70 14.99 2.28
N LYS A 753 -22.30 15.66 3.27
CA LYS A 753 -23.76 15.62 3.46
C LYS A 753 -24.53 16.09 2.22
N ASN A 754 -24.00 17.11 1.54
CA ASN A 754 -24.56 17.67 0.32
C ASN A 754 -23.55 17.51 -0.81
N LEU A 755 -24.02 17.56 -2.07
CA LEU A 755 -23.19 17.53 -3.27
C LEU A 755 -22.08 18.60 -3.20
N PRO A 756 -20.79 18.21 -3.14
CA PRO A 756 -19.68 19.15 -3.09
C PRO A 756 -19.42 19.81 -4.45
N ALA A 757 -18.49 20.78 -4.47
CA ALA A 757 -17.96 21.30 -5.73
C ALA A 757 -17.20 20.20 -6.49
N GLY A 758 -17.17 20.27 -7.82
CA GLY A 758 -16.56 19.22 -8.64
C GLY A 758 -15.07 18.99 -8.33
N ASP A 759 -14.32 20.05 -8.07
CA ASP A 759 -12.90 20.03 -7.73
C ASP A 759 -12.58 19.54 -6.30
N GLU A 760 -13.59 19.25 -5.48
CA GLU A 760 -13.43 18.60 -4.18
C GLU A 760 -13.38 17.06 -4.27
N TYR A 761 -13.68 16.47 -5.43
CA TYR A 761 -13.59 15.02 -5.66
C TYR A 761 -12.14 14.53 -5.68
N GLY A 762 -11.89 13.39 -5.02
CA GLY A 762 -10.57 12.74 -4.92
C GLY A 762 -10.17 11.95 -6.17
N PHE A 763 -9.57 12.63 -7.15
CA PHE A 763 -9.07 12.03 -8.40
C PHE A 763 -7.55 11.81 -8.45
N ILE A 764 -7.15 10.91 -9.35
CA ILE A 764 -5.79 10.68 -9.80
C ILE A 764 -5.46 11.53 -11.04
N ASP A 765 -4.24 12.04 -11.06
CA ASP A 765 -3.68 12.87 -12.13
C ASP A 765 -3.14 11.99 -13.27
N TYR A 766 -4.00 11.37 -14.08
CA TYR A 766 -3.54 10.62 -15.24
C TYR A 766 -3.09 11.54 -16.38
N GLY A 767 -2.16 11.05 -17.20
CA GLY A 767 -1.71 11.67 -18.45
C GLY A 767 -0.23 11.60 -18.72
N LEU A 768 0.15 12.06 -19.91
CA LEU A 768 1.54 12.26 -20.32
C LEU A 768 1.94 13.72 -20.04
N PHE A 769 2.85 13.94 -19.09
CA PHE A 769 3.27 15.28 -18.64
C PHE A 769 4.47 15.82 -19.43
N GLN A 770 5.27 14.93 -20.00
CA GLN A 770 6.35 15.25 -20.92
C GLN A 770 6.23 14.38 -22.16
N ASP A 771 6.55 14.96 -23.31
CA ASP A 771 6.53 14.24 -24.58
C ASP A 771 7.41 12.98 -24.51
N PHE A 772 6.95 11.91 -25.16
CA PHE A 772 7.74 10.69 -25.31
C PHE A 772 8.84 10.92 -26.34
N ILE A 773 9.94 10.19 -26.20
CA ILE A 773 11.07 10.31 -27.14
C ILE A 773 11.34 8.97 -27.83
N LEU A 774 11.80 9.06 -29.08
CA LEU A 774 12.34 7.92 -29.82
C LEU A 774 13.87 8.02 -29.79
N ILE A 775 14.53 6.95 -29.34
CA ILE A 775 15.97 6.86 -29.22
C ILE A 775 16.47 5.84 -30.24
N GLU A 776 17.46 6.21 -31.05
CA GLU A 776 18.30 5.25 -31.77
C GLU A 776 19.55 5.00 -30.93
N SER A 777 19.92 3.74 -30.71
CA SER A 777 21.18 3.37 -30.09
C SER A 777 21.96 2.33 -30.90
N ASP A 778 23.27 2.29 -30.72
CA ASP A 778 24.09 1.15 -31.16
C ASP A 778 23.69 -0.11 -30.34
N GLY A 779 23.68 -1.30 -30.96
CA GLY A 779 23.34 -2.57 -30.32
C GLY A 779 24.54 -3.51 -30.16
N PRO A 780 24.44 -4.59 -29.34
CA PRO A 780 23.90 -4.63 -28.00
C PRO A 780 25.05 -4.50 -26.97
N PRO A 781 25.11 -3.45 -26.14
CA PRO A 781 25.48 -3.72 -24.76
C PRO A 781 24.28 -4.42 -24.10
N GLN A 782 24.47 -4.92 -22.89
CA GLN A 782 23.43 -5.46 -22.00
C GLN A 782 22.21 -4.53 -21.92
N LYS A 783 21.16 -4.85 -21.16
CA LYS A 783 20.19 -3.83 -20.73
C LYS A 783 20.92 -2.70 -19.97
N VAL A 784 21.58 -1.79 -20.70
CA VAL A 784 22.10 -0.53 -20.21
C VAL A 784 20.86 0.29 -20.12
N TYR A 785 20.28 0.28 -18.93
CA TYR A 785 19.23 1.23 -18.64
C TYR A 785 19.80 2.62 -18.85
N TRP A 786 19.23 3.38 -19.78
CA TRP A 786 19.58 4.78 -19.93
C TRP A 786 19.10 5.46 -18.66
N ARG A 787 19.97 5.64 -17.68
CA ARG A 787 19.69 6.44 -16.50
C ARG A 787 19.53 7.89 -16.96
N ILE A 788 18.32 8.26 -17.35
CA ILE A 788 17.98 9.68 -17.46
C ILE A 788 18.16 10.22 -16.06
N LYS A 789 19.13 11.12 -15.90
CA LYS A 789 19.45 11.72 -14.62
C LYS A 789 18.17 12.36 -14.06
N LYS A 790 17.84 12.03 -12.81
CA LYS A 790 16.73 12.67 -12.09
C LYS A 790 17.21 14.01 -11.57
N VAL A 791 16.31 15.00 -11.55
CA VAL A 791 16.59 16.26 -10.86
C VAL A 791 16.38 16.05 -9.36
N GLU A 792 17.35 16.47 -8.57
CA GLU A 792 17.34 16.42 -7.12
C GLU A 792 16.21 17.29 -6.55
N ARG A 793 15.57 16.76 -5.50
CA ARG A 793 14.47 17.45 -4.82
C ARG A 793 14.96 18.82 -4.33
N PRO A 794 14.19 19.91 -4.53
CA PRO A 794 14.54 21.20 -3.99
C PRO A 794 14.46 21.21 -2.46
N GLU A 795 15.43 21.87 -1.83
CA GLU A 795 15.57 22.02 -0.39
C GLU A 795 15.25 23.48 0.03
N PHE A 796 14.70 23.65 1.22
CA PHE A 796 14.54 24.96 1.87
C PHE A 796 15.81 25.26 2.67
N ASN A 797 16.60 26.25 2.24
CA ASN A 797 17.98 26.42 2.70
C ASN A 797 18.12 27.04 4.10
N ASN A 798 17.12 27.77 4.59
CA ASN A 798 17.15 28.43 5.90
C ASN A 798 15.74 28.83 6.38
N ILE A 799 15.64 29.08 7.69
CA ILE A 799 14.60 29.70 8.55
C ILE A 799 13.43 28.89 9.12
N ASP A 800 13.06 29.33 10.33
CA ASP A 800 11.88 29.00 11.12
C ASP A 800 10.59 29.16 10.31
N SER A 801 9.67 28.22 10.47
CA SER A 801 8.36 28.27 9.82
C SER A 801 7.44 29.34 10.44
N ILE A 802 7.88 30.08 11.47
CA ILE A 802 7.07 31.04 12.22
C ILE A 802 7.90 32.30 12.49
N SER A 803 7.36 33.48 12.17
CA SER A 803 8.03 34.76 12.44
C SER A 803 7.02 35.88 12.73
N ASN A 804 7.44 36.86 13.54
CA ASN A 804 6.70 38.10 13.78
C ASN A 804 7.05 39.21 12.78
N SER A 805 7.80 38.87 11.72
CA SER A 805 8.28 39.78 10.67
C SER A 805 8.29 39.04 9.32
N PRO A 806 8.36 39.75 8.19
CA PRO A 806 8.49 39.11 6.89
C PRO A 806 9.61 38.07 6.84
N ILE A 807 9.33 36.90 6.27
CA ILE A 807 10.27 35.78 6.16
C ILE A 807 10.86 35.76 4.76
N LEU A 808 12.18 35.64 4.65
CA LEU A 808 12.87 35.54 3.36
C LEU A 808 13.23 34.07 3.08
N VAL A 809 12.43 33.39 2.27
CA VAL A 809 12.60 31.96 1.97
C VAL A 809 13.57 31.75 0.82
N SER A 810 14.65 31.03 1.08
CA SER A 810 15.62 30.64 0.05
C SER A 810 15.53 29.15 -0.27
N LEU A 811 15.64 28.81 -1.56
CA LEU A 811 15.58 27.44 -2.08
C LEU A 811 16.87 27.08 -2.81
N SER A 812 17.26 25.81 -2.78
CA SER A 812 18.28 25.26 -3.68
C SER A 812 17.93 23.86 -4.17
N THR A 813 18.65 23.38 -5.17
CA THR A 813 18.63 22.00 -5.64
C THR A 813 20.07 21.60 -5.95
N LYS A 814 20.42 20.35 -5.66
CA LYS A 814 21.77 19.81 -5.88
C LYS A 814 22.06 19.51 -7.36
N THR A 815 21.03 19.51 -8.23
CA THR A 815 21.23 19.31 -9.67
C THR A 815 21.65 20.62 -10.34
N ASP A 816 22.92 20.67 -10.75
CA ASP A 816 23.46 21.81 -11.48
C ASP A 816 22.67 22.10 -12.77
N GLY A 817 22.40 23.37 -13.04
CA GLY A 817 21.59 23.84 -14.17
C GLY A 817 20.09 23.51 -14.11
N ALA A 818 19.57 22.95 -13.01
CA ALA A 818 18.14 22.78 -12.82
C ALA A 818 17.47 24.08 -12.33
N VAL A 819 16.22 24.29 -12.75
CA VAL A 819 15.39 25.41 -12.32
C VAL A 819 14.36 24.96 -11.28
N ILE A 820 14.15 25.77 -10.24
CA ILE A 820 13.11 25.51 -9.24
C ILE A 820 11.85 26.29 -9.61
N ARG A 821 10.69 25.65 -9.55
CA ARG A 821 9.38 26.27 -9.72
C ARG A 821 8.59 26.12 -8.43
N TYR A 822 7.73 27.08 -8.12
CA TYR A 822 6.97 27.10 -6.88
C TYR A 822 5.53 27.61 -7.05
N THR A 823 4.73 27.35 -6.04
CA THR A 823 3.37 27.85 -5.82
C THR A 823 3.26 28.33 -4.36
N LEU A 824 2.35 29.25 -4.07
CA LEU A 824 2.19 29.87 -2.74
C LEU A 824 0.86 29.49 -2.04
N ASP A 825 0.03 28.73 -2.74
CA ASP A 825 -1.28 28.24 -2.28
C ASP A 825 -1.25 26.75 -1.86
N GLY A 826 -0.08 26.09 -1.98
CA GLY A 826 0.08 24.66 -1.71
C GLY A 826 -0.18 23.73 -2.92
N SER A 827 -0.53 24.26 -4.09
CA SER A 827 -0.72 23.44 -5.31
C SER A 827 0.60 22.88 -5.86
N LYS A 828 0.59 21.80 -6.65
CA LYS A 828 1.83 21.18 -7.16
C LYS A 828 2.46 22.01 -8.30
N PRO A 829 3.75 22.43 -8.22
CA PRO A 829 4.39 23.16 -9.30
C PRO A 829 4.62 22.29 -10.55
N ASN A 830 4.40 22.89 -11.72
CA ASN A 830 4.74 22.37 -13.05
C ASN A 830 5.74 23.30 -13.76
N ARG A 831 6.15 22.98 -15.00
CA ARG A 831 7.15 23.77 -15.76
C ARG A 831 6.69 25.21 -16.06
N ASN A 832 5.39 25.47 -16.01
CA ASN A 832 4.78 26.79 -16.22
C ASN A 832 4.51 27.55 -14.91
N SER A 833 4.68 26.90 -13.74
CA SER A 833 4.57 27.56 -12.44
C SER A 833 5.64 28.64 -12.28
N GLN A 834 5.51 29.45 -11.22
CA GLN A 834 6.39 30.59 -11.03
C GLN A 834 7.85 30.13 -10.87
N LEU A 835 8.76 30.72 -11.64
CA LEU A 835 10.19 30.42 -11.59
C LEU A 835 10.79 31.05 -10.33
N TYR A 836 11.51 30.25 -9.55
CA TYR A 836 12.32 30.76 -8.46
C TYR A 836 13.60 31.39 -9.03
N THR A 837 13.67 32.72 -9.02
CA THR A 837 14.82 33.51 -9.49
C THR A 837 15.63 34.14 -8.36
N GLY A 838 15.19 33.97 -7.11
CA GLY A 838 15.80 34.54 -5.91
C GLY A 838 14.90 34.37 -4.69
N PRO A 839 15.38 34.71 -3.49
CA PRO A 839 14.65 34.47 -2.25
C PRO A 839 13.24 35.09 -2.21
N LEU A 840 12.26 34.33 -1.71
CA LEU A 840 10.85 34.72 -1.65
C LEU A 840 10.58 35.50 -0.35
N LEU A 841 10.25 36.78 -0.45
CA LEU A 841 9.82 37.57 0.70
C LEU A 841 8.35 37.33 0.99
N LEU A 842 8.07 36.56 2.03
CA LEU A 842 6.73 36.36 2.56
C LEU A 842 6.38 37.53 3.48
N LYS A 843 5.22 38.14 3.28
CA LYS A 843 4.66 39.17 4.19
C LYS A 843 3.44 38.69 4.97
N ASN A 844 2.86 37.56 4.55
CA ASN A 844 1.71 36.90 5.15
C ASN A 844 2.01 35.40 5.29
N SER A 845 1.27 34.70 6.15
CA SER A 845 1.34 33.25 6.24
C SER A 845 1.03 32.61 4.88
N THR A 846 1.88 31.68 4.45
CA THR A 846 1.91 31.17 3.07
C THR A 846 2.25 29.67 3.05
N HIS A 847 1.61 28.89 2.19
CA HIS A 847 1.93 27.47 1.98
C HIS A 847 2.73 27.31 0.68
N ILE A 848 4.04 27.09 0.80
CA ILE A 848 4.91 26.99 -0.37
C ILE A 848 5.08 25.53 -0.77
N THR A 849 4.83 25.22 -2.04
CA THR A 849 5.24 23.95 -2.67
C THR A 849 6.25 24.24 -3.77
N VAL A 850 7.29 23.41 -3.88
CA VAL A 850 8.44 23.59 -4.78
C VAL A 850 8.75 22.30 -5.56
N ARG A 851 9.23 22.43 -6.80
CA ARG A 851 9.67 21.32 -7.66
C ARG A 851 10.81 21.77 -8.58
N SER A 852 11.80 20.93 -8.81
CA SER A 852 12.93 21.23 -9.70
C SER A 852 12.77 20.56 -11.06
N PHE A 853 13.21 21.26 -12.11
CA PHE A 853 13.10 20.86 -13.50
C PHE A 853 14.43 21.08 -14.21
N LYS A 854 14.81 20.17 -15.09
CA LYS A 854 15.90 20.34 -16.04
C LYS A 854 15.47 19.69 -17.34
N ASN A 855 15.89 20.26 -18.47
CA ASN A 855 15.61 19.65 -19.77
C ASN A 855 16.41 18.34 -19.87
N GLU A 856 15.83 17.33 -20.51
CA GLU A 856 16.42 15.98 -20.66
C GLU A 856 16.62 15.21 -19.34
N PHE A 857 16.05 15.69 -18.22
CA PHE A 857 16.06 15.04 -16.91
C PHE A 857 14.62 14.78 -16.45
N VAL A 858 14.41 13.72 -15.67
CA VAL A 858 13.13 13.52 -14.96
C VAL A 858 12.99 14.56 -13.86
N SER A 859 11.86 15.28 -13.83
CA SER A 859 11.59 16.34 -12.84
C SER A 859 11.60 15.78 -11.41
N SER A 860 12.05 16.57 -10.43
CA SER A 860 12.14 16.10 -9.04
C SER A 860 10.76 15.77 -8.43
N PRO A 861 10.70 15.02 -7.32
CA PRO A 861 9.55 15.06 -6.41
C PRO A 861 9.31 16.48 -5.87
N THR A 862 8.13 16.74 -5.33
CA THR A 862 7.82 18.02 -4.68
C THR A 862 8.34 18.09 -3.26
N ASN A 863 8.73 19.28 -2.83
CA ASN A 863 8.91 19.62 -1.42
C ASN A 863 7.90 20.70 -1.02
N GLN A 864 7.42 20.71 0.23
CA GLN A 864 6.42 21.68 0.68
C GLN A 864 6.67 22.11 2.11
N ARG A 865 6.30 23.36 2.44
CA ARG A 865 6.43 23.92 3.78
C ARG A 865 5.44 25.06 4.01
N LYS A 866 4.81 25.08 5.19
CA LYS A 866 3.98 26.21 5.65
C LYS A 866 4.82 27.21 6.42
N PHE A 867 4.61 28.49 6.14
CA PHE A 867 5.23 29.62 6.82
C PHE A 867 4.15 30.49 7.45
N TYR A 868 4.37 30.95 8.67
CA TYR A 868 3.44 31.77 9.43
C TYR A 868 4.07 33.13 9.74
N ILE A 869 3.41 34.21 9.32
CA ILE A 869 3.81 35.58 9.66
C ILE A 869 2.75 36.16 10.58
N LEU A 870 3.07 36.16 11.86
CA LEU A 870 2.17 36.56 12.93
C LEU A 870 2.39 38.05 13.21
N LYS A 871 1.47 38.91 12.77
CA LYS A 871 1.44 40.27 13.33
C LYS A 871 1.11 40.14 14.81
N LYS A 872 1.98 40.59 15.73
CA LYS A 872 1.70 40.62 17.17
C LYS A 872 0.34 41.27 17.42
N LYS A 873 -0.71 40.45 17.62
CA LYS A 873 -1.98 40.92 18.17
C LYS A 873 -1.85 40.80 19.68
N VAL A 874 -2.13 41.91 20.35
CA VAL A 874 -2.21 42.01 21.79
C VAL A 874 -3.68 42.23 22.11
N GLU A 875 -4.26 41.34 22.92
CA GLU A 875 -5.60 41.53 23.47
C GLU A 875 -5.44 42.00 24.92
N ASN A 876 -6.01 43.17 25.24
CA ASN A 876 -6.02 43.68 26.61
C ASN A 876 -7.42 43.46 27.19
N LYS A 877 -7.52 42.69 28.29
CA LYS A 877 -8.77 42.48 29.03
C LYS A 877 -8.50 42.74 30.52
N GLY A 878 -8.98 43.87 31.02
CA GLY A 878 -8.61 44.36 32.37
C GLY A 878 -7.13 44.73 32.46
N ASN A 879 -6.45 44.29 33.53
CA ASN A 879 -5.00 44.51 33.73
C ASN A 879 -4.11 43.43 33.09
N HIS A 880 -4.67 42.50 32.33
CA HIS A 880 -3.93 41.39 31.70
C HIS A 880 -3.77 41.62 30.19
N THR A 881 -2.56 41.34 29.71
CA THR A 881 -2.14 41.46 28.31
C THR A 881 -1.89 40.06 27.75
N TYR A 882 -2.74 39.63 26.83
CA TYR A 882 -2.68 38.32 26.21
C TYR A 882 -1.95 38.39 24.87
N LYS A 883 -1.08 37.42 24.60
CA LYS A 883 -0.28 37.35 23.37
C LYS A 883 -0.73 36.18 22.52
N ASN A 884 -0.71 36.32 21.19
CA ASN A 884 -0.98 35.21 20.28
C ASN A 884 -0.10 33.98 20.59
N GLY A 885 -0.68 32.79 20.45
CA GLY A 885 -0.06 31.49 20.74
C GLY A 885 -0.65 30.83 21.99
N MET A 886 -0.20 29.63 22.30
CA MET A 886 -0.53 28.88 23.51
C MET A 886 0.75 28.37 24.17
N GLU A 887 0.68 28.04 25.45
CA GLU A 887 1.77 27.36 26.15
C GLU A 887 1.61 25.84 26.00
N TYR A 888 2.72 25.11 25.94
CA TYR A 888 2.70 23.67 26.07
C TYR A 888 3.62 23.22 27.21
N TYR A 889 3.23 22.14 27.88
CA TYR A 889 3.97 21.46 28.93
C TYR A 889 4.11 20.00 28.51
N TYR A 890 5.35 19.50 28.46
CA TYR A 890 5.70 18.20 27.89
C TYR A 890 6.28 17.27 28.95
N TYR A 891 5.79 16.03 28.95
CA TYR A 891 6.04 15.03 29.98
C TYR A 891 6.46 13.72 29.31
N GLU A 892 7.35 12.98 29.94
CA GLU A 892 7.82 11.68 29.46
C GLU A 892 7.36 10.59 30.43
N GLY A 893 6.78 9.52 29.90
CA GLY A 893 6.17 8.48 30.71
C GLY A 893 5.28 7.56 29.88
N MET A 894 4.96 6.40 30.43
CA MET A 894 4.11 5.42 29.76
C MET A 894 2.69 5.56 30.29
N TRP A 895 1.76 5.88 29.40
CA TRP A 895 0.35 6.04 29.75
C TRP A 895 -0.53 5.30 28.75
N SER A 896 -1.67 4.80 29.22
CA SER A 896 -2.73 4.21 28.39
C SER A 896 -4.04 5.01 28.48
N LYS A 897 -4.01 6.11 29.24
CA LYS A 897 -5.05 7.12 29.43
C LYS A 897 -4.39 8.45 29.77
N ILE A 898 -5.09 9.55 29.54
CA ILE A 898 -4.67 10.90 29.88
C ILE A 898 -4.24 10.94 31.36
N PRO A 899 -2.97 11.27 31.65
CA PRO A 899 -2.48 11.27 33.01
C PRO A 899 -3.00 12.47 33.78
N ASP A 900 -2.89 12.38 35.10
CA ASP A 900 -3.16 13.52 35.96
C ASP A 900 -1.94 14.44 35.99
N PHE A 901 -2.00 15.50 35.17
CA PHE A 901 -0.92 16.47 34.97
C PHE A 901 -0.55 17.22 36.25
N GLU A 902 -1.44 17.29 37.26
CA GLU A 902 -1.15 17.96 38.55
C GLU A 902 -0.06 17.24 39.35
N PHE A 903 0.12 15.93 39.12
CA PHE A 903 1.11 15.10 39.84
C PHE A 903 2.36 14.77 39.00
N LEU A 904 2.48 15.36 37.81
CA LEU A 904 3.64 15.15 36.94
C LEU A 904 4.61 16.33 37.02
N THR A 905 5.90 16.04 36.85
CA THR A 905 6.93 17.07 36.64
C THR A 905 7.16 17.23 35.14
N GLU A 906 7.00 18.45 34.61
CA GLU A 906 7.25 18.70 33.20
C GLU A 906 8.76 18.56 32.90
N THR A 907 9.06 17.86 31.81
CA THR A 907 10.44 17.73 31.33
C THR A 907 10.82 18.91 30.45
N ARG A 908 9.84 19.51 29.76
CA ARG A 908 9.99 20.69 28.91
C ARG A 908 8.71 21.53 28.91
N LYS A 909 8.84 22.83 28.62
CA LYS A 909 7.72 23.73 28.32
C LYS A 909 8.12 24.79 27.31
N GLY A 910 7.16 25.33 26.58
CA GLY A 910 7.40 26.37 25.59
C GLY A 910 6.15 26.99 25.03
N GLN A 911 6.32 27.84 24.02
CA GLN A 911 5.23 28.49 23.29
C GLN A 911 5.03 27.83 21.92
N ILE A 912 3.78 27.61 21.53
CA ILE A 912 3.40 27.04 20.24
C ILE A 912 2.18 27.78 19.69
N TYR A 913 1.93 27.69 18.39
CA TYR A 913 0.92 28.51 17.70
C TYR A 913 -0.18 27.68 17.02
N ASP A 914 -0.01 26.38 16.95
CA ASP A 914 -0.99 25.41 16.49
C ASP A 914 -0.83 24.11 17.29
N PHE A 915 -1.71 23.13 17.03
CA PHE A 915 -1.67 21.82 17.68
C PHE A 915 -0.83 20.80 16.91
N ASN A 916 0.05 21.24 15.99
CA ASN A 916 0.87 20.33 15.21
C ASN A 916 2.08 19.86 16.02
N LEU A 917 2.12 18.56 16.32
CA LEU A 917 3.19 17.93 17.10
C LEU A 917 4.58 18.10 16.45
N ASP A 918 4.66 18.27 15.12
CA ASP A 918 5.93 18.49 14.40
C ASP A 918 6.61 19.82 14.71
N HIS A 919 5.92 20.73 15.39
CA HIS A 919 6.48 22.00 15.84
C HIS A 919 7.06 21.95 17.26
N MET A 920 7.16 20.76 17.87
CA MET A 920 7.82 20.54 19.16
C MET A 920 8.74 19.32 19.14
N GLU A 921 9.84 19.39 19.90
CA GLU A 921 10.76 18.27 20.08
C GLU A 921 10.17 17.22 21.04
N ARG A 922 10.04 15.99 20.55
CA ARG A 922 9.32 14.91 21.22
C ARG A 922 9.94 13.55 20.94
N ARG A 923 9.66 12.59 21.81
CA ARG A 923 10.00 11.18 21.58
C ARG A 923 9.09 10.58 20.51
N PHE A 924 9.52 9.45 19.95
CA PHE A 924 8.69 8.65 19.05
C PHE A 924 7.49 7.98 19.75
N ALA A 925 7.52 7.83 21.07
CA ALA A 925 6.42 7.29 21.88
C ALA A 925 6.62 7.67 23.36
N ASN A 926 5.64 7.36 24.20
CA ASN A 926 5.69 7.47 25.66
C ASN A 926 5.91 8.91 26.15
N PHE A 927 5.03 9.80 25.68
CA PHE A 927 5.00 11.19 26.14
C PHE A 927 3.56 11.70 26.29
N ALA A 928 3.41 12.77 27.05
CA ALA A 928 2.17 13.50 27.20
C ALA A 928 2.41 15.00 27.05
N VAL A 929 1.39 15.72 26.59
CA VAL A 929 1.42 17.17 26.37
C VAL A 929 0.14 17.79 26.92
N GLU A 930 0.30 18.83 27.73
CA GLU A 930 -0.77 19.77 28.05
C GLU A 930 -0.56 21.03 27.22
N PHE A 931 -1.53 21.39 26.37
CA PHE A 931 -1.61 22.70 25.74
C PHE A 931 -2.56 23.58 26.56
N SER A 932 -2.13 24.81 26.89
CA SER A 932 -2.89 25.75 27.71
C SER A 932 -2.93 27.14 27.07
N GLY A 933 -4.11 27.76 27.05
CA GLY A 933 -4.28 29.10 26.48
C GLY A 933 -5.73 29.56 26.50
N TYR A 934 -6.07 30.45 25.59
CA TYR A 934 -7.38 31.07 25.43
C TYR A 934 -7.82 31.03 23.97
N PHE A 935 -9.07 30.59 23.74
CA PHE A 935 -9.75 30.78 22.47
C PHE A 935 -10.38 32.17 22.43
N LYS A 936 -10.10 32.95 21.38
CA LYS A 936 -10.82 34.20 21.10
C LYS A 936 -12.07 33.91 20.28
N ILE A 937 -13.22 34.16 20.88
CA ILE A 937 -14.54 34.06 20.28
C ILE A 937 -15.03 35.48 19.93
N GLU A 938 -15.46 35.69 18.70
CA GLU A 938 -15.91 37.01 18.22
C GLU A 938 -17.42 37.09 18.07
N GLN A 939 -18.07 35.96 17.80
CA GLN A 939 -19.51 35.87 17.63
C GLN A 939 -20.08 34.91 18.67
N GLU A 940 -21.15 35.34 19.35
CA GLU A 940 -21.87 34.48 20.27
C GLU A 940 -22.50 33.29 19.55
N GLY A 941 -22.47 32.12 20.18
CA GLY A 941 -23.32 30.99 19.83
C GLY A 941 -22.65 29.64 20.00
N LYS A 942 -23.20 28.65 19.30
CA LYS A 942 -22.80 27.26 19.47
C LYS A 942 -21.56 26.91 18.65
N TYR A 943 -20.48 26.58 19.34
CA TYR A 943 -19.26 26.08 18.73
C TYR A 943 -19.19 24.55 18.84
N THR A 944 -18.74 23.90 17.76
CA THR A 944 -18.41 22.48 17.74
C THR A 944 -16.91 22.33 17.57
N PHE A 945 -16.25 21.63 18.49
CA PHE A 945 -14.82 21.29 18.43
C PHE A 945 -14.67 19.84 18.00
N TYR A 946 -13.64 19.57 17.20
CA TYR A 946 -13.28 18.27 16.65
C TYR A 946 -11.82 18.01 17.00
N VAL A 947 -11.54 16.93 17.72
CA VAL A 947 -10.19 16.51 18.09
C VAL A 947 -9.97 15.11 17.54
N SER A 948 -8.99 14.98 16.64
CA SER A 948 -8.49 13.71 16.11
C SER A 948 -7.15 13.42 16.75
N SER A 949 -6.98 12.25 17.34
CA SER A 949 -5.69 11.84 17.91
C SER A 949 -5.42 10.35 17.74
N ASN A 950 -4.14 10.01 17.52
CA ASN A 950 -3.62 8.67 17.80
C ASN A 950 -3.30 8.63 19.30
N ASP A 951 -3.88 7.68 20.02
CA ASP A 951 -4.03 7.65 21.47
C ASP A 951 -4.80 8.86 22.05
N GLY A 952 -4.74 9.03 23.37
CA GLY A 952 -5.75 9.77 24.10
C GLY A 952 -5.61 11.28 23.99
N SER A 953 -6.74 11.97 23.89
CA SER A 953 -6.83 13.42 24.08
C SER A 953 -8.10 13.88 24.79
N LYS A 954 -8.04 14.99 25.53
CA LYS A 954 -9.20 15.65 26.15
C LYS A 954 -9.12 17.17 26.03
N LEU A 955 -10.16 17.80 25.49
CA LEU A 955 -10.29 19.25 25.39
C LEU A 955 -11.24 19.79 26.45
N PHE A 956 -10.75 20.72 27.25
CA PHE A 956 -11.50 21.50 28.23
C PHE A 956 -11.60 22.96 27.78
N ILE A 957 -12.77 23.58 27.94
CA ILE A 957 -12.98 25.01 27.67
C ILE A 957 -13.78 25.58 28.85
N ASN A 958 -13.28 26.65 29.47
CA ASN A 958 -13.78 27.19 30.74
C ASN A 958 -13.89 26.10 31.83
N ASP A 959 -12.87 25.24 31.92
CA ASP A 959 -12.80 24.07 32.82
C ASP A 959 -13.90 23.00 32.60
N ILE A 960 -14.69 23.11 31.54
CA ILE A 960 -15.71 22.12 31.16
C ILE A 960 -15.11 21.16 30.13
N PRO A 961 -15.15 19.82 30.33
CA PRO A 961 -14.75 18.86 29.31
C PRO A 961 -15.69 18.93 28.10
N VAL A 962 -15.16 19.37 26.95
CA VAL A 962 -15.92 19.52 25.71
C VAL A 962 -15.73 18.30 24.81
N VAL A 963 -14.50 17.81 24.66
CA VAL A 963 -14.19 16.60 23.87
C VAL A 963 -13.43 15.62 24.75
N ASP A 964 -13.90 14.37 24.79
CA ASP A 964 -13.19 13.25 25.42
C ASP A 964 -12.89 12.19 24.34
N ASN A 965 -11.60 12.04 24.04
CA ASN A 965 -11.04 11.07 23.11
C ASN A 965 -9.93 10.28 23.80
N ASP A 966 -10.14 9.89 25.06
CA ASP A 966 -9.14 9.25 25.90
C ASP A 966 -9.04 7.74 25.69
N GLY A 967 -7.86 7.18 25.97
CA GLY A 967 -7.51 5.78 25.79
C GLY A 967 -6.50 5.54 24.66
N THR A 968 -5.95 4.33 24.62
CA THR A 968 -5.04 3.88 23.55
C THR A 968 -5.84 3.47 22.32
N HIS A 969 -5.57 4.08 21.16
CA HIS A 969 -6.27 3.80 19.92
C HIS A 969 -5.56 4.39 18.70
N GLY A 970 -5.88 3.88 17.51
CA GLY A 970 -5.51 4.50 16.23
C GLY A 970 -6.00 5.96 16.10
N ASP A 971 -5.65 6.66 15.02
CA ASP A 971 -6.12 8.03 14.75
C ASP A 971 -7.66 8.09 14.65
N ILE A 972 -8.32 8.51 15.74
CA ILE A 972 -9.78 8.58 15.87
C ILE A 972 -10.18 10.01 16.18
N GLU A 973 -11.27 10.48 15.58
CA GLU A 973 -11.87 11.78 15.87
C GLU A 973 -13.05 11.67 16.85
N ARG A 974 -13.10 12.62 17.78
CA ARG A 974 -14.25 12.89 18.65
C ARG A 974 -14.64 14.36 18.56
N THR A 975 -15.90 14.62 18.88
CA THR A 975 -16.50 15.95 18.74
C THR A 975 -17.27 16.36 19.98
N GLY A 976 -17.27 17.64 20.27
CA GLY A 976 -17.91 18.25 21.42
C GLY A 976 -18.53 19.58 21.08
N ARG A 977 -19.56 20.00 21.81
CA ARG A 977 -20.26 21.27 21.58
C ARG A 977 -20.37 22.10 22.84
N ILE A 978 -20.19 23.40 22.73
CA ILE A 978 -20.30 24.36 23.83
C ILE A 978 -20.86 25.69 23.30
N GLU A 979 -21.70 26.36 24.08
CA GLU A 979 -22.13 27.74 23.81
C GLU A 979 -21.05 28.69 24.34
N LEU A 980 -20.59 29.63 23.51
CA LEU A 980 -19.56 30.60 23.89
C LEU A 980 -20.02 32.02 23.57
N SER A 981 -19.73 32.95 24.47
CA SER A 981 -19.96 34.38 24.29
C SER A 981 -18.74 35.05 23.65
N PRO A 982 -18.85 36.29 23.12
CA PRO A 982 -17.70 37.00 22.59
C PRO A 982 -16.67 37.28 23.70
N GLY A 983 -15.41 36.92 23.46
CA GLY A 983 -14.31 37.14 24.40
C GLY A 983 -13.25 36.03 24.36
N LEU A 984 -12.29 36.14 25.28
CA LEU A 984 -11.28 35.10 25.54
C LEU A 984 -11.84 34.05 26.52
N HIS A 985 -11.76 32.79 26.12
CA HIS A 985 -12.17 31.61 26.89
C HIS A 985 -10.97 30.71 27.17
N PRO A 986 -10.58 30.47 28.43
CA PRO A 986 -9.48 29.57 28.73
C PRO A 986 -9.77 28.15 28.22
N PHE A 987 -8.75 27.46 27.74
CA PHE A 987 -8.81 26.07 27.34
C PHE A 987 -7.57 25.31 27.82
N LYS A 988 -7.76 24.01 28.01
CA LYS A 988 -6.68 23.02 28.14
C LYS A 988 -6.93 21.87 27.18
N LEU A 989 -5.92 21.45 26.44
CA LEU A 989 -5.95 20.23 25.66
C LEU A 989 -4.88 19.28 26.18
N HIS A 990 -5.31 18.17 26.75
CA HIS A 990 -4.41 17.11 27.19
C HIS A 990 -4.28 16.09 26.06
N TYR A 991 -3.07 15.59 25.84
CA TYR A 991 -2.75 14.57 24.85
C TYR A 991 -1.71 13.61 25.42
N PHE A 992 -1.77 12.33 25.09
CA PHE A 992 -0.66 11.39 25.30
C PHE A 992 -0.50 10.48 24.08
N ASP A 993 0.73 10.02 23.87
CA ASP A 993 1.08 9.02 22.86
C ASP A 993 1.84 7.86 23.52
N GLY A 994 1.30 6.65 23.39
CA GLY A 994 1.86 5.40 23.91
C GLY A 994 2.69 4.63 22.88
N GLY A 995 2.64 4.99 21.59
CA GLY A 995 3.47 4.43 20.51
C GLY A 995 2.73 4.14 19.19
N GLY A 996 3.46 3.64 18.21
CA GLY A 996 2.94 3.40 16.85
C GLY A 996 3.10 4.63 15.96
N SER A 997 1.98 5.29 15.60
CA SER A 997 1.98 6.55 14.83
C SER A 997 1.73 7.74 15.75
N GLN A 998 1.90 8.98 15.29
CA GLN A 998 1.59 10.15 16.12
C GLN A 998 0.70 11.08 15.34
N SER A 999 -0.46 11.42 15.90
CA SER A 999 -1.32 12.41 15.29
C SER A 999 -2.11 13.17 16.35
N LEU A 1000 -2.20 14.48 16.16
CA LEU A 1000 -3.13 15.35 16.86
C LEU A 1000 -3.61 16.41 15.88
N ARG A 1001 -4.92 16.52 15.67
CA ARG A 1001 -5.54 17.55 14.83
C ARG A 1001 -6.75 18.12 15.52
N VAL A 1002 -6.76 19.44 15.65
CA VAL A 1002 -7.86 20.19 16.29
C VAL A 1002 -8.49 21.13 15.27
N SER A 1003 -9.80 21.06 15.14
CA SER A 1003 -10.58 21.96 14.29
C SER A 1003 -11.87 22.36 14.98
N TYR A 1004 -12.51 23.42 14.51
CA TYR A 1004 -13.74 23.93 15.08
C TYR A 1004 -14.69 24.47 14.00
N LYS A 1005 -15.96 24.51 14.35
CA LYS A 1005 -17.05 25.12 13.58
C LYS A 1005 -17.82 26.04 14.53
N GLY A 1006 -18.19 27.24 14.05
CA GLY A 1006 -18.94 28.21 14.84
C GLY A 1006 -19.97 28.95 13.98
N PRO A 1007 -20.74 29.87 14.59
CA PRO A 1007 -21.64 30.76 13.85
C PRO A 1007 -20.86 31.53 12.78
N GLY A 1008 -21.35 31.49 11.54
CA GLY A 1008 -20.77 32.26 10.43
C GLY A 1008 -19.57 31.64 9.71
N PHE A 1009 -19.09 30.45 10.09
CA PHE A 1009 -18.04 29.74 9.34
C PHE A 1009 -18.14 28.21 9.42
N GLU A 1010 -17.72 27.54 8.34
CA GLU A 1010 -17.66 26.07 8.28
C GLU A 1010 -16.42 25.50 8.98
N ARG A 1011 -16.42 24.19 9.22
CA ARG A 1011 -15.34 23.50 9.94
C ARG A 1011 -13.96 23.87 9.34
N GLN A 1012 -13.08 24.35 10.19
CA GLN A 1012 -11.71 24.71 9.82
C GLN A 1012 -10.74 24.40 10.97
N SER A 1013 -9.45 24.22 10.68
CA SER A 1013 -8.42 24.24 11.73
C SER A 1013 -8.49 25.54 12.51
N ILE A 1014 -8.23 25.50 13.82
CA ILE A 1014 -8.30 26.71 14.65
C ILE A 1014 -7.24 27.71 14.16
N PRO A 1015 -7.63 28.89 13.66
CA PRO A 1015 -6.67 29.86 13.17
C PRO A 1015 -5.78 30.35 14.31
N VAL A 1016 -4.49 30.55 14.01
CA VAL A 1016 -3.49 31.00 15.00
C VAL A 1016 -3.89 32.32 15.67
N ASP A 1017 -4.62 33.19 14.96
CA ASP A 1017 -5.08 34.47 15.51
C ASP A 1017 -6.32 34.37 16.41
N LYS A 1018 -6.77 33.14 16.70
CA LYS A 1018 -7.80 32.81 17.70
C LYS A 1018 -7.21 32.18 18.95
N LEU A 1019 -5.89 32.03 19.04
CA LEU A 1019 -5.18 31.39 20.14
C LEU A 1019 -4.33 32.42 20.88
N PHE A 1020 -4.51 32.51 22.20
CA PHE A 1020 -3.80 33.46 23.07
C PHE A 1020 -3.31 32.80 24.36
N HIS A 1021 -2.27 33.33 25.00
CA HIS A 1021 -1.83 32.95 26.36
C HIS A 1021 -1.47 34.21 27.17
#